data_AF-A0A5J9SZL5-F1
#
_entry.id   AF-A0A5J9SZL5-F1
#
_cell.length_a   1.000
_cell.length_b   1.000
_cell.length_c   1.000
_cell.angle_alpha   90.00
_cell.angle_beta   90.00
_cell.angle_gamma   90.00
#
_symmetry.space_group_name_H-M   'P 1'
#
loop_
_entity.id
_entity.type
_entity.pdbx_description
1 polymer ?
#
loop_
_entity_poly.entity_id
_entity_poly.type
_entity_poly.pdbx_seq_one_letter_code
_entity_poly.pdbx_strand_id
1 'polypeptide(L)'
;MDKFVLRELEGPSDNHGASVNLEEPLRLNPRTETRVPVDQQTYLPCDERVGDRVVRAPCLPNIDGHFKSFAEIYSLFGLNELGQLTQAKGKFPVPQVISVNPSNWQTDEEFARQMLSGSNPVCIKRVMEFPLTSELDRRVYGDQDSKITRDHIEKNMGYMTVEQAMSNGRLYVVDHHDWMIPYLKRINELPGEEERGEISPRKAYAARTLLFLKDDLTLTPLAIELSSPHSEDEQLGAVSTVYTPPHIRDDNAGEGLTSWDLAKAHATVNDASKNNFVYHWLNIHVTLEPLVIAMNRQLSVLHPIHKLLKPHFRKMLHINATTRQIIVSSGDQRDNGDIFRGIQEVTYLPSKYALEMSSQAYRTWNFNDLALPRDLINRGMAKGDPRSPEKLELLMKDYPFAVDGLELWIAIKKWVADYCTIYYSNDHDVANDCELQEWWREVRHEGHVDMSEAPWWPSLDCLADLEEICTIVIWLASAYHAAIGLRQFTYLGFVPNRPTLTCRPMPEAGTEVTESDFLASITPRKEALSHMAMAVQSMMLKGEVNLGQRQDIEGWTSDEHAAMALARFQSRLQAVTDNIERRNVDPALRNRAGPVEVPYTRLTPTKLPGPIVGGIPNSPDAQADRNYDIVSLIDASILCLHHDTVKRSYLVHNEPGIHNGTTSIMHQILPSNVMNHCFVSSLVRNKADMLTKVLECQQRMGVLEARYTRRLRKLVVVQLTPILVPGTKDIGPKMQGGRSQSVRS
;
A
#
# COMPACT_ATOMS: atom_id res chain seq x y z
N MET A 1 35.45 23.62 0.76
CA MET A 1 35.50 22.70 -0.39
C MET A 1 36.84 21.97 -0.33
N ASP A 2 36.77 20.65 -0.43
CA ASP A 2 37.84 19.65 -0.40
C ASP A 2 38.68 19.49 0.88
N LYS A 3 38.29 18.51 1.70
CA LYS A 3 39.12 17.39 2.20
C LYS A 3 38.45 16.77 3.44
N PHE A 4 37.76 15.64 3.26
CA PHE A 4 37.67 14.64 4.32
C PHE A 4 38.15 13.31 3.73
N VAL A 5 39.33 12.93 4.19
CA VAL A 5 40.09 11.75 3.82
C VAL A 5 39.46 10.54 4.51
N LEU A 6 39.21 9.48 3.74
CA LEU A 6 38.96 8.12 4.20
C LEU A 6 39.95 7.77 5.32
N ARG A 7 39.47 7.63 6.55
CA ARG A 7 40.22 6.94 7.61
C ARG A 7 39.99 5.46 7.44
N GLU A 8 41.04 4.78 6.96
CA GLU A 8 41.21 3.34 7.09
C GLU A 8 41.01 2.92 8.55
N LEU A 9 40.04 2.04 8.80
CA LEU A 9 39.94 1.26 10.02
C LEU A 9 40.72 -0.05 9.78
N GLU A 10 42.04 0.00 9.89
CA GLU A 10 42.84 -1.22 10.09
C GLU A 10 42.87 -1.54 11.59
N GLY A 11 41.92 -2.36 12.03
CA GLY A 11 42.03 -3.12 13.28
C GLY A 11 42.69 -4.49 13.01
N PRO A 12 43.41 -5.07 13.99
CA PRO A 12 44.20 -6.28 13.76
C PRO A 12 43.32 -7.46 13.36
N SER A 13 43.75 -8.13 12.30
CA SER A 13 43.13 -9.31 11.71
C SER A 13 43.07 -10.48 12.69
N ASP A 14 41.89 -10.74 13.25
CA ASP A 14 41.55 -12.08 13.73
C ASP A 14 40.68 -12.79 12.69
N ASN A 15 41.26 -13.86 12.15
CA ASN A 15 40.70 -14.75 11.15
C ASN A 15 39.35 -15.31 11.61
N HIS A 16 38.23 -14.76 11.14
CA HIS A 16 37.00 -15.49 10.76
C HIS A 16 36.36 -14.72 9.59
N GLY A 17 36.46 -15.30 8.39
CA GLY A 17 36.10 -14.65 7.13
C GLY A 17 34.62 -14.30 7.02
N ALA A 18 34.32 -13.01 7.07
CA ALA A 18 33.22 -12.38 6.37
C ALA A 18 33.74 -11.01 5.89
N SER A 19 34.26 -10.96 4.65
CA SER A 19 34.49 -9.67 4.02
C SER A 19 33.13 -8.98 3.87
N VAL A 20 32.95 -7.86 4.55
CA VAL A 20 31.81 -6.99 4.30
C VAL A 20 32.02 -6.41 2.91
N ASN A 21 31.36 -6.98 1.90
CA ASN A 21 31.33 -6.41 0.56
C ASN A 21 30.46 -5.15 0.63
N LEU A 22 31.05 -4.01 1.00
CA LEU A 22 30.49 -2.72 0.61
C LEU A 22 30.59 -2.65 -0.92
N GLU A 23 29.50 -2.31 -1.60
CA GLU A 23 29.51 -2.23 -3.06
C GLU A 23 30.42 -1.08 -3.50
N GLU A 24 31.29 -1.32 -4.49
CA GLU A 24 32.20 -0.30 -4.99
C GLU A 24 31.43 0.84 -5.67
N PRO A 25 31.95 2.08 -5.72
CA PRO A 25 31.35 3.16 -6.49
C PRO A 25 31.22 2.80 -7.98
N LEU A 26 30.11 3.20 -8.61
CA LEU A 26 29.87 3.01 -10.03
C LEU A 26 30.94 3.76 -10.83
N ARG A 27 31.61 3.07 -11.76
CA ARG A 27 32.69 3.65 -12.58
C ARG A 27 32.29 4.93 -13.34
N LEU A 28 31.02 5.02 -13.77
CA LEU A 28 30.49 6.16 -14.51
C LEU A 28 30.08 7.33 -13.62
N ASN A 29 29.76 7.08 -12.35
CA ASN A 29 29.41 8.10 -11.38
C ASN A 29 29.88 7.68 -9.97
N PRO A 30 31.01 8.20 -9.47
CA PRO A 30 31.56 7.78 -8.18
C PRO A 30 30.69 8.18 -6.97
N ARG A 31 29.61 8.95 -7.18
CA ARG A 31 28.61 9.27 -6.16
C ARG A 31 27.45 8.27 -6.12
N THR A 32 27.44 7.27 -6.99
CA THR A 32 26.42 6.22 -7.05
C THR A 32 27.07 4.89 -6.71
N GLU A 33 26.48 4.14 -5.80
CA GLU A 33 26.90 2.78 -5.46
C GLU A 33 26.67 1.83 -6.65
N THR A 34 27.61 0.93 -6.94
CA THR A 34 27.42 -0.10 -7.98
C THR A 34 26.29 -1.01 -7.56
N ARG A 35 25.38 -1.35 -8.47
CA ARG A 35 24.23 -2.19 -8.14
C ARG A 35 24.63 -3.62 -7.78
N VAL A 36 23.92 -4.16 -6.79
CA VAL A 36 23.81 -5.62 -6.60
C VAL A 36 23.18 -6.27 -7.83
N PRO A 37 23.78 -7.35 -8.36
CA PRO A 37 23.12 -8.19 -9.35
C PRO A 37 21.74 -8.66 -8.89
N VAL A 38 20.77 -8.76 -9.79
CA VAL A 38 19.36 -9.11 -9.45
C VAL A 38 19.24 -10.52 -8.84
N ASP A 39 20.22 -11.39 -9.05
CA ASP A 39 20.29 -12.73 -8.43
C ASP A 39 20.94 -12.73 -7.04
N GLN A 40 21.37 -11.56 -6.55
CA GLN A 40 21.91 -11.35 -5.21
C GLN A 40 21.02 -10.38 -4.42
N GLN A 41 21.23 -10.27 -3.12
CA GLN A 41 20.49 -9.37 -2.25
C GLN A 41 21.44 -8.32 -1.68
N THR A 42 21.00 -7.06 -1.61
CA THR A 42 21.69 -5.99 -0.88
C THR A 42 22.05 -6.44 0.53
N TYR A 43 23.25 -6.06 0.98
CA TYR A 43 23.75 -6.48 2.27
C TYR A 43 22.77 -6.09 3.40
N LEU A 44 22.62 -7.03 4.35
CA LEU A 44 21.86 -6.88 5.57
C LEU A 44 22.60 -7.62 6.71
N PRO A 45 22.59 -7.08 7.94
CA PRO A 45 22.97 -7.86 9.12
C PRO A 45 22.21 -9.19 9.15
N CYS A 46 22.89 -10.29 9.49
CA CYS A 46 22.35 -11.64 9.36
C CYS A 46 21.01 -11.83 10.08
N ASP A 47 20.87 -11.25 11.28
CA ASP A 47 19.66 -11.39 12.11
C ASP A 47 18.49 -10.53 11.62
N GLU A 48 18.76 -9.56 10.74
CA GLU A 48 17.73 -8.72 10.13
C GLU A 48 17.21 -9.32 8.81
N ARG A 49 17.90 -10.33 8.27
CA ARG A 49 17.49 -11.03 7.05
C ARG A 49 16.37 -12.03 7.35
N VAL A 50 15.32 -11.99 6.53
CA VAL A 50 14.21 -12.94 6.55
C VAL A 50 14.04 -13.56 5.15
N GLY A 51 13.64 -14.82 5.05
CA GLY A 51 13.42 -15.50 3.77
C GLY A 51 14.69 -15.92 3.01
N ASP A 52 14.55 -16.14 1.71
CA ASP A 52 15.62 -16.63 0.81
C ASP A 52 16.68 -15.56 0.50
N ARG A 53 17.89 -16.00 0.13
CA ARG A 53 19.04 -15.12 -0.19
C ARG A 53 18.94 -14.36 -1.52
N VAL A 54 17.88 -14.60 -2.30
CA VAL A 54 17.72 -14.08 -3.67
C VAL A 54 16.40 -13.33 -3.76
N VAL A 55 16.46 -12.04 -4.11
CA VAL A 55 15.29 -11.22 -4.40
C VAL A 55 14.98 -11.34 -5.89
N ARG A 56 13.99 -12.16 -6.26
CA ARG A 56 13.60 -12.24 -7.68
C ARG A 56 12.90 -10.95 -8.12
N ALA A 57 13.53 -10.21 -9.03
CA ALA A 57 12.88 -9.06 -9.63
C ALA A 57 11.61 -9.48 -10.39
N PRO A 58 10.48 -8.82 -10.14
CA PRO A 58 9.24 -9.15 -10.83
C PRO A 58 9.35 -8.87 -12.33
N CYS A 59 8.79 -9.76 -13.15
CA CYS A 59 8.56 -9.47 -14.56
C CYS A 59 7.17 -8.83 -14.70
N LEU A 60 7.11 -7.66 -15.32
CA LEU A 60 5.84 -7.02 -15.66
C LEU A 60 5.23 -7.72 -16.88
N PRO A 61 3.90 -7.84 -16.97
CA PRO A 61 3.26 -8.46 -18.11
C PRO A 61 3.57 -7.68 -19.38
N ASN A 62 3.87 -8.39 -20.46
CA ASN A 62 3.94 -7.79 -21.80
C ASN A 62 2.52 -7.62 -22.38
N ILE A 63 1.74 -6.71 -21.78
CA ILE A 63 0.36 -6.39 -22.18
C ILE A 63 0.23 -4.88 -22.31
N ASP A 64 -0.04 -4.41 -23.53
CA ASP A 64 -0.23 -2.98 -23.78
C ASP A 64 -1.70 -2.54 -23.70
N GLY A 65 -1.90 -1.23 -23.59
CA GLY A 65 -3.20 -0.57 -23.69
C GLY A 65 -4.04 -0.63 -22.41
N HIS A 66 -5.30 -0.25 -22.54
CA HIS A 66 -6.25 -0.08 -21.42
C HIS A 66 -7.32 -1.17 -21.42
N PHE A 67 -7.96 -1.37 -20.27
CA PHE A 67 -9.18 -2.17 -20.19
C PHE A 67 -10.26 -1.53 -21.05
N LYS A 68 -11.06 -2.34 -21.73
CA LYS A 68 -12.12 -1.87 -22.63
C LYS A 68 -13.47 -1.74 -21.93
N SER A 69 -13.65 -2.45 -20.83
CA SER A 69 -14.86 -2.39 -20.01
C SER A 69 -14.61 -2.78 -18.55
N PHE A 70 -15.47 -2.35 -17.63
CA PHE A 70 -15.56 -2.81 -16.26
C PHE A 70 -15.82 -4.32 -16.21
N ALA A 71 -16.57 -4.87 -17.17
CA ALA A 71 -16.76 -6.32 -17.29
C ALA A 71 -15.42 -7.06 -17.52
N GLU A 72 -14.47 -6.48 -18.26
CA GLU A 72 -13.12 -7.05 -18.41
C GLU A 72 -12.42 -7.13 -17.03
N ILE A 73 -12.54 -6.08 -16.22
CA ILE A 73 -11.94 -6.00 -14.87
C ILE A 73 -12.65 -6.95 -13.90
N TYR A 74 -13.98 -6.99 -13.88
CA TYR A 74 -14.78 -7.90 -13.07
C TYR A 74 -14.45 -9.37 -13.33
N SER A 75 -14.17 -9.73 -14.59
CA SER A 75 -13.76 -11.08 -14.96
C SER A 75 -12.46 -11.53 -14.26
N LEU A 76 -11.56 -10.60 -13.91
CA LEU A 76 -10.33 -10.91 -13.18
C LEU A 76 -10.61 -11.46 -11.78
N PHE A 77 -11.78 -11.16 -11.21
CA PHE A 77 -12.22 -11.63 -9.90
C PHE A 77 -13.24 -12.78 -9.99
N GLY A 78 -13.54 -13.26 -11.21
CA GLY A 78 -14.57 -14.29 -11.43
C GLY A 78 -15.99 -13.75 -11.34
N LEU A 79 -16.19 -12.45 -11.57
CA LEU A 79 -17.49 -11.79 -11.56
C LEU A 79 -18.04 -11.62 -12.99
N ASN A 80 -19.36 -11.60 -13.15
CA ASN A 80 -20.03 -11.24 -14.41
C ASN A 80 -20.07 -9.71 -14.58
N GLU A 81 -20.68 -9.24 -15.67
CA GLU A 81 -20.81 -7.80 -15.98
C GLU A 81 -21.62 -7.01 -14.93
N LEU A 82 -22.47 -7.69 -14.15
CA LEU A 82 -23.22 -7.11 -13.03
C LEU A 82 -22.45 -7.18 -11.70
N GLY A 83 -21.20 -7.62 -11.69
CA GLY A 83 -20.39 -7.77 -10.47
C GLY A 83 -20.76 -8.97 -9.61
N GLN A 84 -21.51 -9.95 -10.13
CA GLN A 84 -21.95 -11.14 -9.39
C GLN A 84 -20.99 -12.31 -9.59
N LEU A 85 -20.74 -13.09 -8.53
CA LEU A 85 -19.88 -14.28 -8.59
C LEU A 85 -20.37 -15.30 -9.62
N THR A 86 -19.45 -15.77 -10.45
CA THR A 86 -19.70 -16.82 -11.44
C THR A 86 -19.12 -18.16 -10.97
N GLN A 87 -19.37 -19.24 -11.75
CA GLN A 87 -18.68 -20.51 -11.53
C GLN A 87 -17.19 -20.47 -11.90
N ALA A 88 -16.75 -19.44 -12.64
CA ALA A 88 -15.36 -19.29 -13.04
C ALA A 88 -14.53 -18.78 -11.86
N LYS A 89 -13.38 -19.43 -11.64
CA LYS A 89 -12.44 -19.01 -10.59
C LYS A 89 -11.71 -17.72 -11.01
N GLY A 90 -11.87 -16.66 -10.23
CA GLY A 90 -11.09 -15.42 -10.37
C GLY A 90 -9.59 -15.62 -10.22
N LYS A 91 -8.82 -14.78 -10.91
CA LYS A 91 -7.35 -14.71 -10.81
C LYS A 91 -6.91 -13.99 -9.54
N PHE A 92 -7.67 -12.97 -9.17
CA PHE A 92 -7.54 -12.24 -7.93
C PHE A 92 -8.76 -12.51 -7.02
N PRO A 93 -8.61 -12.38 -5.69
CA PRO A 93 -9.77 -12.35 -4.81
C PRO A 93 -10.63 -11.12 -5.13
N VAL A 94 -11.91 -11.16 -4.79
CA VAL A 94 -12.80 -10.00 -4.96
C VAL A 94 -12.38 -8.89 -3.99
N PRO A 95 -12.04 -7.67 -4.48
CA PRO A 95 -11.78 -6.52 -3.63
C PRO A 95 -13.00 -6.17 -2.79
N GLN A 96 -12.80 -5.85 -1.52
CA GLN A 96 -13.91 -5.57 -0.59
C GLN A 96 -14.78 -4.40 -1.06
N VAL A 97 -14.19 -3.35 -1.66
CA VAL A 97 -14.91 -2.16 -2.14
C VAL A 97 -16.00 -2.48 -3.18
N ILE A 98 -15.90 -3.62 -3.89
CA ILE A 98 -16.91 -4.08 -4.85
C ILE A 98 -17.61 -5.38 -4.41
N SER A 99 -17.36 -5.86 -3.19
CA SER A 99 -17.80 -7.21 -2.78
C SER A 99 -19.27 -7.30 -2.42
N VAL A 100 -19.87 -6.21 -1.93
CA VAL A 100 -21.29 -6.13 -1.57
C VAL A 100 -22.05 -5.34 -2.65
N ASN A 101 -21.58 -4.14 -2.96
CA ASN A 101 -22.16 -3.25 -3.96
C ASN A 101 -21.13 -2.93 -5.06
N PRO A 102 -21.22 -3.55 -6.25
CA PRO A 102 -20.17 -3.47 -7.27
C PRO A 102 -20.04 -2.10 -7.95
N SER A 103 -21.06 -1.24 -7.86
CA SER A 103 -21.07 0.11 -8.47
C SER A 103 -20.88 1.25 -7.46
N ASN A 104 -21.09 1.02 -6.16
CA ASN A 104 -21.14 2.11 -5.17
C ASN A 104 -19.78 2.83 -4.94
N TRP A 105 -18.68 2.25 -5.42
CA TRP A 105 -17.38 2.93 -5.47
C TRP A 105 -17.40 4.21 -6.31
N GLN A 106 -18.34 4.35 -7.25
CA GLN A 106 -18.48 5.52 -8.13
C GLN A 106 -19.20 6.70 -7.45
N THR A 107 -19.82 6.47 -6.29
CA THR A 107 -20.59 7.50 -5.58
C THR A 107 -19.69 8.59 -5.03
N ASP A 108 -20.23 9.81 -4.94
CA ASP A 108 -19.51 10.94 -4.35
C ASP A 108 -19.34 10.75 -2.83
N GLU A 109 -20.31 10.08 -2.21
CA GLU A 109 -20.25 9.62 -0.82
C GLU A 109 -19.04 8.71 -0.58
N GLU A 110 -18.81 7.68 -1.41
CA GLU A 110 -17.68 6.79 -1.22
C GLU A 110 -16.34 7.47 -1.52
N PHE A 111 -16.29 8.28 -2.57
CA PHE A 111 -15.10 9.07 -2.91
C PHE A 111 -14.66 9.95 -1.73
N ALA A 112 -15.60 10.69 -1.11
CA ALA A 112 -15.30 11.53 0.04
C ALA A 112 -15.02 10.71 1.31
N ARG A 113 -15.77 9.63 1.57
CA ARG A 113 -15.59 8.78 2.75
C ARG A 113 -14.20 8.13 2.78
N GLN A 114 -13.65 7.75 1.63
CA GLN A 114 -12.30 7.17 1.56
C GLN A 114 -11.20 8.13 2.06
N MET A 115 -11.45 9.44 2.13
CA MET A 115 -10.52 10.41 2.75
C MET A 115 -10.51 10.33 4.30
N LEU A 116 -11.47 9.62 4.90
CA LEU A 116 -11.59 9.41 6.36
C LEU A 116 -11.28 7.97 6.77
N SER A 117 -11.48 7.00 5.87
CA SER A 117 -11.44 5.56 6.18
C SER A 117 -10.97 4.65 5.04
N GLY A 118 -10.49 5.27 3.94
CA GLY A 118 -9.94 4.60 2.77
C GLY A 118 -8.47 4.22 2.95
N SER A 119 -7.72 4.17 1.84
CA SER A 119 -6.28 3.86 1.90
C SER A 119 -5.39 5.04 2.32
N ASN A 120 -5.90 6.28 2.27
CA ASN A 120 -5.18 7.47 2.75
C ASN A 120 -6.09 8.35 3.63
N PRO A 121 -6.36 7.93 4.87
CA PRO A 121 -7.21 8.68 5.77
C PRO A 121 -6.46 9.80 6.50
N VAL A 122 -5.21 10.14 6.16
CA VAL A 122 -4.37 11.06 6.97
C VAL A 122 -4.17 12.44 6.35
N CYS A 123 -4.63 12.65 5.11
CA CYS A 123 -4.30 13.87 4.35
C CYS A 123 -5.32 15.01 4.48
N ILE A 124 -6.57 14.71 4.80
CA ILE A 124 -7.64 15.72 4.86
C ILE A 124 -7.38 16.74 5.98
N LYS A 125 -7.59 18.03 5.68
CA LYS A 125 -7.45 19.12 6.66
C LYS A 125 -8.65 20.06 6.62
N ARG A 126 -8.90 20.75 7.73
CA ARG A 126 -9.94 21.78 7.81
C ARG A 126 -9.54 23.02 7.02
N VAL A 127 -10.51 23.64 6.34
CA VAL A 127 -10.33 24.93 5.67
C VAL A 127 -10.40 26.04 6.70
N MET A 128 -9.31 26.79 6.83
CA MET A 128 -9.18 27.91 7.77
C MET A 128 -9.32 29.27 7.07
N GLU A 129 -9.04 29.33 5.77
CA GLU A 129 -9.10 30.53 4.94
C GLU A 129 -9.68 30.21 3.56
N PHE A 130 -10.42 31.16 2.97
CA PHE A 130 -10.98 31.04 1.62
C PHE A 130 -10.91 32.39 0.89
N PRO A 131 -10.48 32.46 -0.40
CA PRO A 131 -10.08 31.34 -1.27
C PRO A 131 -8.83 30.61 -0.77
N LEU A 132 -8.63 29.37 -1.23
CA LEU A 132 -7.43 28.59 -0.89
C LEU A 132 -6.20 29.22 -1.57
N THR A 133 -5.13 29.42 -0.81
CA THR A 133 -3.87 29.99 -1.30
C THR A 133 -2.77 28.94 -1.40
N SER A 134 -1.75 29.21 -2.21
CA SER A 134 -0.55 28.37 -2.31
C SER A 134 0.59 28.93 -1.46
N GLU A 135 1.41 28.04 -0.92
CA GLU A 135 2.66 28.35 -0.21
C GLU A 135 3.88 28.37 -1.14
N LEU A 136 3.71 28.07 -2.43
CA LEU A 136 4.79 28.11 -3.42
C LEU A 136 5.34 29.54 -3.59
N ASP A 137 6.65 29.63 -3.85
CA ASP A 137 7.29 30.93 -4.13
C ASP A 137 6.71 31.55 -5.40
N ARG A 138 5.91 32.61 -5.24
CA ARG A 138 5.29 33.34 -6.35
C ARG A 138 6.30 33.92 -7.34
N ARG A 139 7.56 34.10 -6.95
CA ARG A 139 8.63 34.55 -7.87
C ARG A 139 9.06 33.46 -8.84
N VAL A 140 8.88 32.20 -8.45
CA VAL A 140 9.26 31.01 -9.24
C VAL A 140 8.05 30.50 -10.02
N TYR A 141 6.88 30.47 -9.41
CA TYR A 141 5.69 29.81 -9.96
C TYR A 141 4.54 30.78 -10.30
N GLY A 142 4.67 32.09 -10.09
CA GLY A 142 3.59 33.05 -10.35
C GLY A 142 2.41 32.93 -9.38
N ASP A 143 1.22 33.35 -9.82
CA ASP A 143 -0.02 33.19 -9.04
C ASP A 143 -0.48 31.72 -9.05
N GLN A 144 -0.56 31.15 -7.86
CA GLN A 144 -0.91 29.75 -7.61
C GLN A 144 -2.16 29.63 -6.71
N ASP A 145 -2.85 30.75 -6.47
CA ASP A 145 -4.07 30.80 -5.68
C ASP A 145 -5.24 30.14 -6.42
N SER A 146 -6.05 29.42 -5.65
CA SER A 146 -7.14 28.60 -6.16
C SER A 146 -8.18 29.41 -6.93
N LYS A 147 -8.68 28.82 -8.02
CA LYS A 147 -9.78 29.34 -8.83
C LYS A 147 -11.15 28.79 -8.39
N ILE A 148 -11.23 28.05 -7.28
CA ILE A 148 -12.51 27.69 -6.66
C ILE A 148 -13.16 28.96 -6.09
N THR A 149 -14.37 29.27 -6.54
CA THR A 149 -15.14 30.44 -6.13
C THR A 149 -16.31 30.04 -5.22
N ARG A 150 -16.96 31.02 -4.59
CA ARG A 150 -18.19 30.81 -3.81
C ARG A 150 -19.30 30.20 -4.67
N ASP A 151 -19.50 30.72 -5.88
CA ASP A 151 -20.51 30.24 -6.83
C ASP A 151 -20.34 28.76 -7.19
N HIS A 152 -19.11 28.25 -7.22
CA HIS A 152 -18.87 26.83 -7.46
C HIS A 152 -19.44 25.94 -6.35
N ILE A 153 -19.43 26.40 -5.09
CA ILE A 153 -19.56 25.51 -3.93
C ILE A 153 -20.79 25.77 -3.07
N GLU A 154 -21.24 27.02 -2.90
CA GLU A 154 -22.34 27.37 -1.98
C GLU A 154 -23.67 26.71 -2.38
N LYS A 155 -23.86 26.48 -3.69
CA LYS A 155 -25.03 25.78 -4.25
C LYS A 155 -25.23 24.36 -3.69
N ASN A 156 -24.16 23.73 -3.18
CA ASN A 156 -24.16 22.36 -2.67
C ASN A 156 -23.91 22.28 -1.14
N MET A 157 -24.06 23.39 -0.41
CA MET A 157 -23.77 23.50 1.03
C MET A 157 -25.01 23.67 1.91
N GLY A 158 -26.20 23.29 1.42
CA GLY A 158 -27.43 23.34 2.21
C GLY A 158 -27.80 24.75 2.68
N TYR A 159 -27.69 25.75 1.79
CA TYR A 159 -27.94 27.17 2.04
C TYR A 159 -26.93 27.85 2.99
N MET A 160 -25.85 27.18 3.40
CA MET A 160 -24.76 27.84 4.13
C MET A 160 -23.85 28.60 3.15
N THR A 161 -23.48 29.82 3.54
CA THR A 161 -22.36 30.55 2.91
C THR A 161 -21.02 29.91 3.27
N VAL A 162 -19.98 30.21 2.50
CA VAL A 162 -18.61 29.76 2.81
C VAL A 162 -18.19 30.16 4.22
N GLU A 163 -18.45 31.41 4.62
CA GLU A 163 -18.07 31.94 5.92
C GLU A 163 -18.78 31.21 7.06
N GLN A 164 -20.08 30.93 6.92
CA GLN A 164 -20.84 30.14 7.90
C GLN A 164 -20.32 28.70 7.99
N ALA A 165 -20.00 28.08 6.87
CA ALA A 165 -19.48 26.73 6.87
C ALA A 165 -18.08 26.65 7.49
N MET A 166 -17.21 27.63 7.23
CA MET A 166 -15.91 27.73 7.89
C MET A 166 -16.03 27.96 9.40
N SER A 167 -16.88 28.90 9.82
CA SER A 167 -17.10 29.19 11.25
C SER A 167 -17.63 27.96 11.99
N ASN A 168 -18.51 27.21 11.33
CA ASN A 168 -19.12 25.99 11.87
C ASN A 168 -18.23 24.75 11.72
N GLY A 169 -17.02 24.87 11.14
CA GLY A 169 -16.09 23.76 10.99
C GLY A 169 -16.55 22.68 10.00
N ARG A 170 -17.22 23.10 8.93
CA ARG A 170 -17.83 22.21 7.94
C ARG A 170 -17.12 22.17 6.60
N LEU A 171 -16.08 22.97 6.37
CA LEU A 171 -15.29 22.93 5.15
C LEU A 171 -13.94 22.27 5.36
N TYR A 172 -13.62 21.34 4.47
CA TYR A 172 -12.40 20.52 4.48
C TYR A 172 -11.79 20.48 3.08
N VAL A 173 -10.49 20.21 3.02
CA VAL A 173 -9.75 20.12 1.77
C VAL A 173 -8.74 18.97 1.81
N VAL A 174 -8.62 18.27 0.69
CA VAL A 174 -7.45 17.46 0.36
C VAL A 174 -6.66 18.20 -0.72
N ASP A 175 -5.49 18.71 -0.34
CA ASP A 175 -4.68 19.61 -1.16
C ASP A 175 -3.34 18.95 -1.53
N HIS A 176 -3.21 18.60 -2.81
CA HIS A 176 -1.99 18.06 -3.41
C HIS A 176 -1.30 19.06 -4.35
N HIS A 177 -1.79 20.31 -4.38
CA HIS A 177 -1.38 21.27 -5.38
C HIS A 177 0.10 21.62 -5.31
N ASP A 178 0.55 22.12 -4.16
CA ASP A 178 1.92 22.62 -3.98
C ASP A 178 2.97 21.51 -4.06
N TRP A 179 2.56 20.28 -3.77
CA TRP A 179 3.38 19.09 -3.93
C TRP A 179 3.61 18.72 -5.41
N MET A 180 2.60 18.94 -6.26
CA MET A 180 2.62 18.46 -7.65
C MET A 180 3.14 19.51 -8.62
N ILE A 181 2.76 20.79 -8.48
CA ILE A 181 3.11 21.87 -9.42
C ILE A 181 4.59 21.87 -9.84
N PRO A 182 5.57 21.75 -8.92
CA PRO A 182 6.99 21.79 -9.29
C PRO A 182 7.45 20.66 -10.23
N TYR A 183 6.65 19.60 -10.38
CA TYR A 183 6.98 18.39 -11.14
C TYR A 183 6.07 18.15 -12.34
N LEU A 184 4.95 18.87 -12.47
CA LEU A 184 3.93 18.56 -13.47
C LEU A 184 4.45 18.60 -14.91
N LYS A 185 5.27 19.59 -15.27
CA LYS A 185 5.83 19.69 -16.62
C LYS A 185 6.66 18.45 -16.96
N ARG A 186 7.61 18.10 -16.09
CA ARG A 186 8.51 16.93 -16.23
C ARG A 186 7.73 15.62 -16.29
N ILE A 187 6.68 15.47 -15.47
CA ILE A 187 5.82 14.27 -15.48
C ILE A 187 5.01 14.18 -16.77
N ASN A 188 4.47 15.31 -17.26
CA ASN A 188 3.67 15.37 -18.48
C ASN A 188 4.48 15.15 -19.77
N GLU A 189 5.80 15.27 -19.71
CA GLU A 189 6.72 14.97 -20.81
C GLU A 189 7.08 13.47 -20.88
N LEU A 190 6.60 12.63 -19.95
CA LEU A 190 6.86 11.19 -19.95
C LEU A 190 5.91 10.38 -20.85
N PRO A 191 6.40 9.32 -21.52
CA PRO A 191 7.79 8.86 -21.57
C PRO A 191 8.69 9.80 -22.39
N GLY A 192 9.94 9.97 -21.94
CA GLY A 192 10.99 10.55 -22.77
C GLY A 192 11.43 9.56 -23.86
N GLU A 193 12.45 9.94 -24.63
CA GLU A 193 12.96 9.08 -25.72
C GLU A 193 13.48 7.74 -25.22
N GLU A 194 14.18 7.74 -24.07
CA GLU A 194 14.81 6.55 -23.48
C GLU A 194 13.81 5.60 -22.81
N GLU A 195 12.60 6.07 -22.46
CA GLU A 195 11.61 5.24 -21.77
C GLU A 195 10.41 4.88 -22.67
N ARG A 196 10.48 5.23 -23.95
CA ARG A 196 9.41 4.97 -24.91
C ARG A 196 9.25 3.47 -25.13
N GLY A 197 8.04 2.96 -24.87
CA GLY A 197 7.73 1.53 -24.96
C GLY A 197 8.01 0.75 -23.66
N GLU A 198 8.63 1.38 -22.67
CA GLU A 198 8.86 0.75 -21.36
C GLU A 198 7.78 1.14 -20.35
N ILE A 199 7.35 2.41 -20.42
CA ILE A 199 6.38 3.01 -19.53
C ILE A 199 5.28 3.75 -20.31
N SER A 200 4.06 3.78 -19.76
CA SER A 200 2.90 4.39 -20.44
C SER A 200 2.89 5.93 -20.40
N PRO A 201 2.27 6.63 -21.37
CA PRO A 201 2.12 8.09 -21.32
C PRO A 201 1.47 8.58 -20.03
N ARG A 202 1.87 9.77 -19.53
CA ARG A 202 1.24 10.41 -18.38
C ARG A 202 0.59 11.72 -18.75
N LYS A 203 -0.52 12.00 -18.08
CA LYS A 203 -1.10 13.34 -17.99
C LYS A 203 -1.52 13.62 -16.55
N ALA A 204 -0.79 14.51 -15.91
CA ALA A 204 -0.90 14.93 -14.54
C ALA A 204 -1.45 16.35 -14.42
N TYR A 205 -2.22 16.58 -13.37
CA TYR A 205 -2.67 17.87 -12.87
C TYR A 205 -2.44 17.91 -11.36
N ALA A 206 -2.23 19.11 -10.82
CA ALA A 206 -2.21 19.40 -9.41
C ALA A 206 -3.66 19.53 -8.91
N ALA A 207 -4.09 18.60 -8.05
CA ALA A 207 -5.48 18.54 -7.58
C ALA A 207 -5.69 19.20 -6.22
N ARG A 208 -6.76 20.00 -6.09
CA ARG A 208 -7.39 20.37 -4.80
C ARG A 208 -8.82 19.88 -4.77
N THR A 209 -9.19 19.13 -3.74
CA THR A 209 -10.57 18.65 -3.55
C THR A 209 -11.18 19.31 -2.33
N LEU A 210 -12.25 20.09 -2.53
CA LEU A 210 -12.98 20.75 -1.45
C LEU A 210 -14.19 19.91 -1.04
N LEU A 211 -14.43 19.77 0.26
CA LEU A 211 -15.49 18.93 0.83
C LEU A 211 -16.30 19.68 1.88
N PHE A 212 -17.57 19.31 2.00
CA PHE A 212 -18.49 19.80 3.02
C PHE A 212 -18.91 18.68 3.96
N LEU A 213 -18.91 18.97 5.27
CA LEU A 213 -19.42 18.09 6.32
C LEU A 213 -20.90 18.36 6.55
N LYS A 214 -21.73 17.37 6.23
CA LYS A 214 -23.18 17.40 6.40
C LYS A 214 -23.59 17.19 7.86
N ASP A 215 -24.85 17.45 8.17
CA ASP A 215 -25.42 17.23 9.52
C ASP A 215 -25.39 15.76 9.96
N ASP A 216 -25.43 14.83 9.01
CA ASP A 216 -25.32 13.38 9.26
C ASP A 216 -23.87 12.90 9.45
N LEU A 217 -22.93 13.84 9.62
CA LEU A 217 -21.50 13.63 9.81
C LEU A 217 -20.75 13.02 8.61
N THR A 218 -21.41 12.85 7.46
CA THR A 218 -20.74 12.39 6.23
C THR A 218 -20.21 13.57 5.41
N LEU A 219 -19.16 13.32 4.63
CA LEU A 219 -18.60 14.30 3.71
C LEU A 219 -19.28 14.21 2.34
N THR A 220 -19.40 15.35 1.68
CA THR A 220 -19.76 15.45 0.26
C THR A 220 -18.71 16.30 -0.47
N PRO A 221 -18.21 15.86 -1.64
CA PRO A 221 -17.29 16.66 -2.43
C PRO A 221 -18.04 17.84 -3.07
N LEU A 222 -17.45 19.04 -3.01
CA LEU A 222 -18.04 20.26 -3.56
C LEU A 222 -17.42 20.64 -4.91
N ALA A 223 -16.10 20.52 -5.01
CA ALA A 223 -15.34 20.89 -6.20
C ALA A 223 -14.00 20.17 -6.24
N ILE A 224 -13.50 19.93 -7.45
CA ILE A 224 -12.13 19.50 -7.71
C ILE A 224 -11.51 20.53 -8.66
N GLU A 225 -10.48 21.22 -8.20
CA GLU A 225 -9.63 22.06 -9.04
C GLU A 225 -8.48 21.22 -9.58
N LEU A 226 -8.30 21.24 -10.91
CA LEU A 226 -7.16 20.62 -11.59
C LEU A 226 -6.32 21.71 -12.24
N SER A 227 -5.12 21.88 -11.70
CA SER A 227 -4.17 22.92 -12.13
C SER A 227 -3.06 22.33 -12.98
N SER A 228 -2.66 23.04 -14.04
CA SER A 228 -1.48 22.75 -14.85
C SER A 228 -0.54 23.97 -14.85
N PRO A 229 0.77 23.78 -15.04
CA PRO A 229 1.67 24.90 -15.28
C PRO A 229 1.24 25.63 -16.56
N HIS A 230 1.39 26.95 -16.61
CA HIS A 230 1.14 27.72 -17.82
C HIS A 230 2.08 27.26 -18.95
N SER A 231 1.55 27.14 -20.17
CA SER A 231 2.24 26.47 -21.29
C SER A 231 3.45 27.25 -21.83
N GLU A 232 3.43 28.58 -21.70
CA GLU A 232 4.50 29.45 -22.19
C GLU A 232 5.64 29.62 -21.18
N ASP A 233 5.30 29.87 -19.91
CA ASP A 233 6.24 30.12 -18.82
C ASP A 233 5.58 29.80 -17.47
N GLU A 234 6.22 28.97 -16.66
CA GLU A 234 5.71 28.56 -15.33
C GLU A 234 5.62 29.75 -14.35
N GLN A 235 6.34 30.85 -14.59
CA GLN A 235 6.26 32.07 -13.77
C GLN A 235 4.95 32.84 -13.95
N LEU A 236 4.15 32.51 -14.97
CA LEU A 236 2.85 33.15 -15.21
C LEU A 236 1.72 32.62 -14.32
N GLY A 237 1.99 31.61 -13.49
CA GLY A 237 0.97 30.99 -12.63
C GLY A 237 0.45 29.67 -13.19
N ALA A 238 -0.52 29.09 -12.49
CA ALA A 238 -1.22 27.91 -12.95
C ALA A 238 -2.43 28.26 -13.81
N VAL A 239 -2.70 27.42 -14.82
CA VAL A 239 -3.98 27.38 -15.53
C VAL A 239 -4.81 26.28 -14.90
N SER A 240 -5.97 26.65 -14.35
CA SER A 240 -6.78 25.77 -13.54
C SER A 240 -8.21 25.68 -14.06
N THR A 241 -8.75 24.46 -14.07
CA THR A 241 -10.17 24.20 -14.36
C THR A 241 -10.82 23.63 -13.11
N VAL A 242 -11.99 24.16 -12.75
CA VAL A 242 -12.78 23.68 -11.61
C VAL A 242 -13.91 22.80 -12.12
N TYR A 243 -13.96 21.57 -11.62
CA TYR A 243 -15.04 20.62 -11.85
C TYR A 243 -15.92 20.57 -10.59
N THR A 244 -17.24 20.58 -10.76
CA THR A 244 -18.21 20.43 -9.66
C THR A 244 -19.09 19.21 -9.91
N PRO A 245 -19.63 18.55 -8.87
CA PRO A 245 -20.62 17.50 -9.04
C PRO A 245 -21.79 17.96 -9.94
N PRO A 246 -22.34 17.08 -10.79
CA PRO A 246 -23.50 17.41 -11.61
C PRO A 246 -24.72 17.74 -10.74
N HIS A 247 -25.52 18.72 -11.16
CA HIS A 247 -26.67 19.23 -10.41
C HIS A 247 -27.81 18.21 -10.18
N ILE A 248 -27.87 17.16 -11.02
CA ILE A 248 -28.84 16.07 -10.95
C ILE A 248 -28.07 14.79 -11.27
N ARG A 249 -27.81 13.95 -10.26
CA ARG A 249 -27.80 12.50 -10.47
C ARG A 249 -29.19 12.04 -10.06
N ASP A 250 -30.12 12.04 -11.02
CA ASP A 250 -31.46 11.53 -10.76
C ASP A 250 -31.30 10.06 -10.39
N ASP A 251 -31.97 9.58 -9.33
CA ASP A 251 -31.89 8.18 -8.90
C ASP A 251 -32.35 7.19 -10.00
N ASN A 252 -32.90 7.71 -11.10
CA ASN A 252 -33.33 7.00 -12.31
C ASN A 252 -32.68 7.50 -13.63
N ALA A 253 -31.76 8.47 -13.62
CA ALA A 253 -31.05 8.91 -14.81
C ALA A 253 -29.86 7.98 -15.05
N GLY A 254 -29.87 7.27 -16.18
CA GLY A 254 -28.92 6.20 -16.47
C GLY A 254 -27.45 6.59 -16.25
N GLU A 255 -26.76 5.81 -15.42
CA GLU A 255 -25.44 5.15 -15.54
C GLU A 255 -24.30 5.80 -16.38
N GLY A 256 -24.35 7.09 -16.70
CA GLY A 256 -23.34 7.77 -17.53
C GLY A 256 -22.20 8.34 -16.69
N LEU A 257 -20.95 7.98 -17.01
CA LEU A 257 -19.77 8.66 -16.48
C LEU A 257 -19.66 10.06 -17.08
N THR A 258 -19.04 10.98 -16.34
CA THR A 258 -18.84 12.36 -16.81
C THR A 258 -17.41 12.82 -16.55
N SER A 259 -17.08 14.03 -17.04
CA SER A 259 -15.84 14.75 -16.68
C SER A 259 -15.62 14.87 -15.17
N TRP A 260 -16.68 14.87 -14.35
CA TRP A 260 -16.57 14.83 -12.89
C TRP A 260 -15.93 13.53 -12.37
N ASP A 261 -16.28 12.38 -12.95
CA ASP A 261 -15.71 11.09 -12.55
C ASP A 261 -14.23 10.99 -12.96
N LEU A 262 -13.85 11.57 -14.10
CA LEU A 262 -12.44 11.75 -14.47
C LEU A 262 -11.71 12.69 -13.50
N ALA A 263 -12.34 13.79 -13.07
CA ALA A 263 -11.73 14.70 -12.10
C ALA A 263 -11.46 14.01 -10.76
N LYS A 264 -12.41 13.19 -10.28
CA LYS A 264 -12.20 12.30 -9.10
C LYS A 264 -11.04 11.34 -9.32
N ALA A 265 -10.89 10.75 -10.50
CA ALA A 265 -9.75 9.88 -10.82
C ALA A 265 -8.41 10.62 -10.76
N HIS A 266 -8.30 11.82 -11.33
CA HIS A 266 -7.09 12.64 -11.24
C HIS A 266 -6.75 13.03 -9.79
N ALA A 267 -7.73 13.46 -9.00
CA ALA A 267 -7.55 13.74 -7.58
C ALA A 267 -7.10 12.49 -6.80
N THR A 268 -7.66 11.33 -7.15
CA THR A 268 -7.30 10.04 -6.55
C THR A 268 -5.86 9.62 -6.87
N VAL A 269 -5.38 9.87 -8.08
CA VAL A 269 -3.99 9.59 -8.48
C VAL A 269 -2.99 10.47 -7.73
N ASN A 270 -3.31 11.75 -7.54
CA ASN A 270 -2.51 12.67 -6.72
C ASN A 270 -2.40 12.13 -5.29
N ASP A 271 -3.54 11.73 -4.72
CA ASP A 271 -3.62 11.15 -3.38
C ASP A 271 -2.85 9.84 -3.24
N ALA A 272 -2.99 8.92 -4.21
CA ALA A 272 -2.27 7.65 -4.23
C ALA A 272 -0.75 7.88 -4.26
N SER A 273 -0.29 8.86 -5.04
CA SER A 273 1.13 9.21 -5.15
C SER A 273 1.68 9.77 -3.84
N LYS A 274 1.01 10.75 -3.23
CA LYS A 274 1.45 11.33 -1.96
C LYS A 274 1.36 10.31 -0.81
N ASN A 275 0.32 9.48 -0.78
CA ASN A 275 0.20 8.38 0.18
C ASN A 275 1.39 7.43 0.10
N ASN A 276 1.73 6.96 -1.11
CA ASN A 276 2.80 5.99 -1.28
C ASN A 276 4.18 6.60 -0.96
N PHE A 277 4.51 7.77 -1.49
CA PHE A 277 5.88 8.30 -1.41
C PHE A 277 6.15 9.17 -0.17
N VAL A 278 5.13 9.77 0.43
CA VAL A 278 5.32 10.64 1.63
C VAL A 278 4.81 9.93 2.87
N TYR A 279 3.53 9.61 2.94
CA TYR A 279 2.95 9.08 4.18
C TYR A 279 3.42 7.64 4.47
N HIS A 280 3.59 6.80 3.45
CA HIS A 280 4.01 5.40 3.61
C HIS A 280 5.53 5.25 3.53
N TRP A 281 6.14 5.56 2.38
CA TRP A 281 7.59 5.36 2.18
C TRP A 281 8.43 6.26 3.08
N LEU A 282 8.27 7.59 2.98
CA LEU A 282 9.09 8.53 3.74
C LEU A 282 8.84 8.42 5.25
N ASN A 283 7.62 8.69 5.72
CA ASN A 283 7.31 8.84 7.15
C ASN A 283 7.40 7.55 7.98
N ILE A 284 7.55 6.39 7.33
CA ILE A 284 7.65 5.09 8.01
C ILE A 284 8.95 4.41 7.62
N HIS A 285 9.06 3.93 6.39
CA HIS A 285 10.16 3.07 5.98
C HIS A 285 11.50 3.80 6.11
N VAL A 286 11.65 4.94 5.44
CA VAL A 286 12.93 5.63 5.36
C VAL A 286 13.26 6.37 6.65
N THR A 287 12.28 7.01 7.30
CA THR A 287 12.57 7.77 8.52
C THR A 287 12.72 6.91 9.77
N LEU A 288 12.24 5.65 9.78
CA LEU A 288 12.49 4.75 10.92
C LEU A 288 13.77 3.92 10.76
N GLU A 289 14.26 3.68 9.55
CA GLU A 289 15.49 2.90 9.30
C GLU A 289 16.71 3.42 10.08
N PRO A 290 16.99 4.75 10.15
CA PRO A 290 18.07 5.28 10.98
C PRO A 290 17.93 4.96 12.47
N LEU A 291 16.69 4.92 13.00
CA LEU A 291 16.44 4.56 14.39
C LEU A 291 16.79 3.10 14.66
N VAL A 292 16.50 2.20 13.71
CA VAL A 292 16.87 0.79 13.81
C VAL A 292 18.38 0.62 13.81
N ILE A 293 19.08 1.32 12.89
CA ILE A 293 20.53 1.25 12.77
C ILE A 293 21.20 1.75 14.05
N ALA A 294 20.84 2.94 14.52
CA ALA A 294 21.38 3.53 15.75
C ALA A 294 21.04 2.68 16.99
N MET A 295 19.83 2.11 17.08
CA MET A 295 19.44 1.27 18.22
C MET A 295 20.36 0.04 18.34
N ASN A 296 20.65 -0.65 17.23
CA ASN A 296 21.53 -1.82 17.25
C ASN A 296 23.02 -1.45 17.46
N ARG A 297 23.41 -0.18 17.23
CA ARG A 297 24.79 0.30 17.41
C ARG A 297 25.05 0.83 18.82
N GLN A 298 24.07 1.49 19.43
CA GLN A 298 24.24 2.24 20.68
C GLN A 298 23.54 1.63 21.89
N LEU A 299 22.45 0.87 21.70
CA LEU A 299 21.74 0.24 22.81
C LEU A 299 22.06 -1.25 22.88
N SER A 300 22.65 -1.67 24.01
CA SER A 300 22.88 -3.08 24.31
C SER A 300 21.58 -3.90 24.22
N VAL A 301 21.67 -5.18 23.85
CA VAL A 301 20.51 -6.10 23.89
C VAL A 301 19.92 -6.25 25.30
N LEU A 302 20.68 -5.87 26.33
CA LEU A 302 20.22 -5.83 27.71
C LEU A 302 19.44 -4.55 28.07
N HIS A 303 19.65 -3.48 27.31
CA HIS A 303 19.07 -2.16 27.55
C HIS A 303 17.53 -2.22 27.51
N PRO A 304 16.81 -1.59 28.47
CA PRO A 304 15.34 -1.66 28.51
C PRO A 304 14.69 -1.09 27.25
N ILE A 305 15.20 0.04 26.73
CA ILE A 305 14.65 0.64 25.50
C ILE A 305 14.92 -0.20 24.25
N HIS A 306 16.05 -0.94 24.20
CA HIS A 306 16.26 -1.93 23.14
C HIS A 306 15.16 -3.01 23.17
N LYS A 307 14.88 -3.57 24.35
CA LYS A 307 13.85 -4.61 24.52
C LYS A 307 12.43 -4.10 24.21
N LEU A 308 12.16 -2.84 24.53
CA LEU A 308 10.89 -2.17 24.21
C LEU A 308 10.70 -2.02 22.69
N LEU A 309 11.72 -1.50 21.98
CA LEU A 309 11.59 -1.11 20.57
C LEU A 309 11.88 -2.25 19.58
N LYS A 310 12.72 -3.24 19.92
CA LYS A 310 13.12 -4.31 18.99
C LYS A 310 11.96 -5.02 18.27
N PRO A 311 10.82 -5.36 18.93
CA PRO A 311 9.68 -5.97 18.23
C PRO A 311 9.11 -5.09 17.10
N HIS A 312 9.23 -3.77 17.24
CA HIS A 312 8.68 -2.77 16.31
C HIS A 312 9.61 -2.46 15.13
N PHE A 313 10.83 -2.99 15.14
CA PHE A 313 11.80 -2.84 14.05
C PHE A 313 12.04 -4.10 13.26
N ARG A 314 11.43 -5.22 13.67
CA ARG A 314 11.53 -6.52 13.00
C ARG A 314 11.27 -6.37 11.50
N LYS A 315 12.15 -6.95 10.67
CA LYS A 315 12.11 -6.97 9.19
C LYS A 315 12.27 -5.60 8.51
N MET A 316 12.37 -4.49 9.23
CA MET A 316 12.38 -3.16 8.63
C MET A 316 13.57 -2.94 7.68
N LEU A 317 14.78 -3.29 8.11
CA LEU A 317 15.97 -3.16 7.25
C LEU A 317 15.85 -4.04 6.00
N HIS A 318 15.34 -5.27 6.17
CA HIS A 318 15.17 -6.20 5.07
C HIS A 318 14.18 -5.69 4.03
N ILE A 319 12.99 -5.25 4.44
CA ILE A 319 12.02 -4.75 3.48
C ILE A 319 12.50 -3.47 2.80
N ASN A 320 13.18 -2.58 3.51
CA ASN A 320 13.71 -1.36 2.91
C ASN A 320 14.79 -1.67 1.89
N ALA A 321 15.72 -2.60 2.18
CA ALA A 321 16.71 -3.05 1.22
C ALA A 321 16.08 -3.68 -0.02
N THR A 322 15.10 -4.57 0.14
CA THR A 322 14.35 -5.16 -0.96
C THR A 322 13.60 -4.09 -1.78
N THR A 323 12.97 -3.13 -1.11
CA THR A 323 12.26 -2.02 -1.78
C THR A 323 13.23 -1.16 -2.59
N ARG A 324 14.40 -0.81 -2.04
CA ARG A 324 15.47 -0.11 -2.78
C ARG A 324 15.94 -0.89 -4.00
N GLN A 325 15.99 -2.23 -3.92
CA GLN A 325 16.49 -3.08 -4.99
C GLN A 325 15.49 -3.26 -6.15
N ILE A 326 14.20 -3.52 -5.86
CA ILE A 326 13.23 -3.94 -6.91
C ILE A 326 11.93 -3.12 -6.99
N ILE A 327 11.64 -2.24 -6.03
CA ILE A 327 10.37 -1.50 -5.99
C ILE A 327 10.57 -0.05 -6.44
N VAL A 328 11.55 0.64 -5.87
CA VAL A 328 11.82 2.08 -6.13
C VAL A 328 13.11 2.32 -6.92
N SER A 329 13.80 1.26 -7.34
CA SER A 329 14.99 1.34 -8.18
C SER A 329 14.69 1.85 -9.58
N SER A 330 15.68 2.51 -10.19
CA SER A 330 15.60 2.97 -11.58
C SER A 330 15.87 1.86 -12.60
N GLY A 331 15.53 2.12 -13.86
CA GLY A 331 15.74 1.22 -15.00
C GLY A 331 17.14 0.60 -15.09
N ASP A 332 17.20 -0.69 -15.43
CA ASP A 332 18.42 -1.47 -15.68
C ASP A 332 18.31 -2.34 -16.92
N GLN A 333 19.39 -2.46 -17.68
CA GLN A 333 19.46 -3.41 -18.80
C GLN A 333 19.92 -4.77 -18.28
N ARG A 334 19.11 -5.80 -18.50
CA ARG A 334 19.40 -7.19 -18.17
C ARG A 334 20.30 -7.83 -19.22
N ASP A 335 20.97 -8.92 -18.84
CA ASP A 335 21.85 -9.71 -19.74
C ASP A 335 21.15 -10.21 -21.00
N ASN A 336 19.83 -10.43 -20.94
CA ASN A 336 19.01 -10.86 -22.07
C ASN A 336 18.55 -9.69 -22.98
N GLY A 337 18.94 -8.46 -22.67
CA GLY A 337 18.58 -7.23 -23.39
C GLY A 337 17.31 -6.54 -22.90
N ASP A 338 16.55 -7.14 -21.96
CA ASP A 338 15.33 -6.53 -21.40
C ASP A 338 15.67 -5.41 -20.42
N ILE A 339 14.76 -4.44 -20.25
CA ILE A 339 14.93 -3.39 -19.24
C ILE A 339 14.01 -3.67 -18.03
N PHE A 340 14.61 -3.79 -16.85
CA PHE A 340 13.89 -3.85 -15.59
C PHE A 340 13.81 -2.45 -14.97
N ARG A 341 12.60 -1.99 -14.69
CA ARG A 341 12.35 -0.80 -13.87
C ARG A 341 11.73 -1.21 -12.55
N GLY A 342 12.05 -0.51 -11.48
CA GLY A 342 11.36 -0.66 -10.21
C GLY A 342 9.85 -0.50 -10.41
N ILE A 343 9.08 -1.35 -9.73
CA ILE A 343 7.62 -1.43 -9.93
C ILE A 343 6.96 -0.05 -9.80
N GLN A 344 7.37 0.76 -8.84
CA GLN A 344 6.73 2.05 -8.56
C GLN A 344 7.09 3.13 -9.59
N GLU A 345 8.25 3.04 -10.25
CA GLU A 345 8.60 3.92 -11.38
C GLU A 345 7.67 3.70 -12.58
N VAL A 346 7.18 2.48 -12.75
CA VAL A 346 6.27 2.11 -13.85
C VAL A 346 4.81 2.36 -13.46
N THR A 347 4.43 1.98 -12.23
CA THR A 347 3.02 1.88 -11.82
C THR A 347 2.42 3.15 -11.20
N TYR A 348 3.21 4.16 -10.86
CA TYR A 348 2.72 5.42 -10.29
C TYR A 348 2.97 6.62 -11.21
N LEU A 349 2.09 7.62 -11.10
CA LEU A 349 2.12 8.85 -11.88
C LEU A 349 3.49 9.57 -11.91
N PRO A 350 4.21 9.77 -10.78
CA PRO A 350 5.46 10.53 -10.80
C PRO A 350 6.63 9.82 -11.47
N SER A 351 6.54 8.49 -11.66
CA SER A 351 7.59 7.68 -12.26
C SER A 351 8.98 7.96 -11.65
N LYS A 352 10.01 8.21 -12.47
CA LYS A 352 11.40 8.43 -12.04
C LYS A 352 11.58 9.64 -11.12
N TYR A 353 10.60 10.53 -11.04
CA TYR A 353 10.64 11.71 -10.16
C TYR A 353 10.13 11.42 -8.75
N ALA A 354 9.53 10.25 -8.50
CA ALA A 354 8.87 9.95 -7.24
C ALA A 354 9.78 10.08 -5.99
N LEU A 355 10.99 9.53 -6.06
CA LEU A 355 11.94 9.60 -4.93
C LEU A 355 12.52 11.01 -4.76
N GLU A 356 12.71 11.75 -5.85
CA GLU A 356 13.12 13.15 -5.80
C GLU A 356 12.04 14.00 -5.10
N MET A 357 10.77 13.79 -5.46
CA MET A 357 9.64 14.43 -4.78
C MET A 357 9.64 14.05 -3.29
N SER A 358 9.77 12.76 -2.95
CA SER A 358 9.87 12.29 -1.56
C SER A 358 10.97 13.01 -0.78
N SER A 359 12.13 13.25 -1.41
CA SER A 359 13.24 14.01 -0.81
C SER A 359 12.88 15.49 -0.60
N GLN A 360 12.10 16.11 -1.48
CA GLN A 360 11.59 17.47 -1.25
C GLN A 360 10.63 17.53 -0.06
N ALA A 361 9.72 16.57 0.09
CA ALA A 361 8.84 16.49 1.27
C ALA A 361 9.63 16.34 2.58
N TYR A 362 10.77 15.65 2.55
CA TYR A 362 11.61 15.48 3.73
C TYR A 362 12.15 16.81 4.28
N ARG A 363 12.30 17.85 3.45
CA ARG A 363 12.79 19.17 3.90
C ARG A 363 11.86 19.89 4.88
N THR A 364 10.57 19.53 4.89
CA THR A 364 9.58 20.05 5.85
C THR A 364 9.13 18.99 6.85
N TRP A 365 9.80 17.84 6.88
CA TRP A 365 9.53 16.79 7.83
C TRP A 365 9.84 17.24 9.26
N ASN A 366 8.99 16.85 10.19
CA ASN A 366 9.12 17.15 11.60
C ASN A 366 8.71 15.93 12.41
N PHE A 367 9.64 15.36 13.18
CA PHE A 367 9.41 14.15 13.96
C PHE A 367 8.22 14.28 14.91
N ASN A 368 8.06 15.43 15.56
CA ASN A 368 6.98 15.64 16.53
C ASN A 368 5.60 15.67 15.85
N ASP A 369 5.53 16.13 14.61
CA ASP A 369 4.27 16.22 13.86
C ASP A 369 3.76 14.85 13.42
N LEU A 370 4.57 13.80 13.57
CA LEU A 370 4.16 12.41 13.37
C LEU A 370 3.36 11.82 14.55
N ALA A 371 3.31 12.54 15.68
CA ALA A 371 2.44 12.18 16.79
C ALA A 371 0.97 12.41 16.40
N LEU A 372 0.13 11.37 16.46
CA LEU A 372 -1.28 11.47 16.03
C LEU A 372 -2.05 12.65 16.69
N PRO A 373 -1.94 12.90 18.01
CA PRO A 373 -2.58 14.05 18.64
C PRO A 373 -2.17 15.39 18.01
N ARG A 374 -0.88 15.55 17.70
CA ARG A 374 -0.34 16.77 17.11
C ARG A 374 -0.75 16.91 15.66
N ASP A 375 -0.64 15.84 14.87
CA ASP A 375 -1.11 15.80 13.48
C ASP A 375 -2.59 16.22 13.36
N LEU A 376 -3.47 15.65 14.18
CA LEU A 376 -4.89 16.00 14.17
C LEU A 376 -5.14 17.48 14.50
N ILE A 377 -4.38 18.07 15.42
CA ILE A 377 -4.48 19.50 15.74
C ILE A 377 -3.96 20.34 14.58
N ASN A 378 -2.78 20.01 14.03
CA ASN A 378 -2.15 20.73 12.94
C ASN A 378 -3.04 20.76 11.69
N ARG A 379 -3.74 19.66 11.39
CA ARG A 379 -4.72 19.58 10.30
C ARG A 379 -6.07 20.23 10.63
N GLY A 380 -6.26 20.75 11.84
CA GLY A 380 -7.52 21.36 12.28
C GLY A 380 -8.65 20.34 12.46
N MET A 381 -8.32 19.08 12.74
CA MET A 381 -9.27 17.98 12.98
C MET A 381 -9.59 17.80 14.46
N ALA A 382 -8.76 18.33 15.35
CA ALA A 382 -8.94 18.29 16.80
C ALA A 382 -8.57 19.61 17.47
N LYS A 383 -9.04 19.81 18.70
CA LYS A 383 -8.62 20.89 19.61
C LYS A 383 -8.20 20.34 20.96
N GLY A 384 -7.29 21.05 21.63
CA GLY A 384 -6.80 20.72 22.96
C GLY A 384 -5.27 20.70 23.02
N ASP A 385 -4.73 20.02 24.02
CA ASP A 385 -3.28 19.85 24.20
C ASP A 385 -2.85 18.49 23.67
N PRO A 386 -1.92 18.40 22.69
CA PRO A 386 -1.44 17.12 22.18
C PRO A 386 -0.78 16.24 23.26
N ARG A 387 -0.30 16.82 24.36
CA ARG A 387 0.28 16.06 25.49
C ARG A 387 -0.78 15.35 26.34
N SER A 388 -2.04 15.75 26.24
CA SER A 388 -3.20 15.16 26.94
C SER A 388 -4.18 14.52 25.95
N PRO A 389 -3.78 13.46 25.20
CA PRO A 389 -4.59 12.88 24.12
C PRO A 389 -5.99 12.43 24.54
N GLU A 390 -6.17 12.02 25.79
CA GLU A 390 -7.46 11.61 26.35
C GLU A 390 -8.46 12.76 26.55
N LYS A 391 -8.00 14.01 26.45
CA LYS A 391 -8.82 15.23 26.58
C LYS A 391 -9.00 15.95 25.25
N LEU A 392 -8.48 15.41 24.15
CA LEU A 392 -8.65 16.03 22.84
C LEU A 392 -10.12 15.98 22.39
N GLU A 393 -10.57 17.09 21.83
CA GLU A 393 -11.88 17.22 21.21
C GLU A 393 -11.75 17.04 19.70
N LEU A 394 -12.27 15.94 19.16
CA LEU A 394 -12.38 15.74 17.72
C LEU A 394 -13.48 16.65 17.15
N LEU A 395 -13.13 17.45 16.13
CA LEU A 395 -14.05 18.34 15.43
C LEU A 395 -14.93 17.58 14.42
N MET A 396 -14.43 16.45 13.91
CA MET A 396 -15.20 15.51 13.11
C MET A 396 -15.40 14.22 13.92
N LYS A 397 -16.60 14.08 14.51
CA LYS A 397 -16.90 12.99 15.46
C LYS A 397 -16.88 11.60 14.83
N ASP A 398 -17.29 11.49 13.57
CA ASP A 398 -17.30 10.22 12.84
C ASP A 398 -16.14 10.12 11.84
N TYR A 399 -14.91 10.30 12.30
CA TYR A 399 -13.68 10.15 11.50
C TYR A 399 -12.96 8.84 11.90
N PRO A 400 -13.17 7.71 11.18
CA PRO A 400 -12.72 6.37 11.61
C PRO A 400 -11.24 6.27 11.99
N PHE A 401 -10.35 6.81 11.17
CA PHE A 401 -8.92 6.82 11.49
C PHE A 401 -8.60 7.57 12.78
N ALA A 402 -9.19 8.76 12.99
CA ALA A 402 -8.88 9.58 14.16
C ALA A 402 -9.45 9.00 15.46
N VAL A 403 -10.70 8.52 15.44
CA VAL A 403 -11.35 7.99 16.64
C VAL A 403 -10.68 6.68 17.09
N ASP A 404 -10.45 5.74 16.15
CA ASP A 404 -9.81 4.46 16.46
C ASP A 404 -8.31 4.68 16.77
N GLY A 405 -7.66 5.57 16.01
CA GLY A 405 -6.25 5.91 16.18
C GLY A 405 -5.93 6.54 17.53
N LEU A 406 -6.77 7.45 18.05
CA LEU A 406 -6.55 8.07 19.35
C LEU A 406 -6.64 7.07 20.49
N GLU A 407 -7.59 6.13 20.44
CA GLU A 407 -7.67 5.05 21.44
C GLU A 407 -6.41 4.17 21.44
N LEU A 408 -5.89 3.83 20.25
CA LEU A 408 -4.63 3.12 20.09
C LEU A 408 -3.43 3.90 20.59
N TRP A 409 -3.33 5.18 20.20
CA TRP A 409 -2.27 6.08 20.65
C TRP A 409 -2.22 6.14 22.18
N ILE A 410 -3.37 6.32 22.83
CA ILE A 410 -3.46 6.35 24.30
C ILE A 410 -3.04 5.00 24.91
N ALA A 411 -3.42 3.88 24.31
CA ALA A 411 -3.00 2.55 24.78
C ALA A 411 -1.48 2.36 24.67
N ILE A 412 -0.88 2.78 23.55
CA ILE A 412 0.58 2.73 23.30
C ILE A 412 1.30 3.65 24.29
N LYS A 413 0.86 4.91 24.43
CA LYS A 413 1.49 5.87 25.35
C LYS A 413 1.48 5.38 26.79
N LYS A 414 0.37 4.80 27.26
CA LYS A 414 0.28 4.18 28.59
C LYS A 414 1.18 2.94 28.72
N TRP A 415 1.36 2.16 27.66
CA TRP A 415 2.29 1.04 27.66
C TRP A 415 3.74 1.52 27.82
N VAL A 416 4.15 2.52 27.04
CA VAL A 416 5.48 3.11 27.11
C VAL A 416 5.73 3.71 28.49
N ALA A 417 4.79 4.50 29.03
CA ALA A 417 4.91 5.09 30.36
C ALA A 417 5.00 4.02 31.48
N ASP A 418 4.10 3.02 31.45
CA ASP A 418 4.12 1.89 32.40
C ASP A 418 5.45 1.11 32.34
N TYR A 419 6.11 1.06 31.18
CA TYR A 419 7.38 0.36 30.99
C TYR A 419 8.58 1.22 31.41
N CYS A 420 8.65 2.48 30.97
CA CYS A 420 9.79 3.35 31.24
C CYS A 420 9.94 3.63 32.74
N THR A 421 8.83 3.81 33.45
CA THR A 421 8.82 4.04 34.91
C THR A 421 9.36 2.88 35.75
N ILE A 422 9.51 1.68 35.17
CA ILE A 422 10.16 0.53 35.83
C ILE A 422 11.68 0.73 35.89
N TYR A 423 12.27 1.33 34.86
CA TYR A 423 13.71 1.43 34.67
C TYR A 423 14.28 2.83 34.94
N TYR A 424 13.46 3.88 34.79
CA TYR A 424 13.82 5.26 35.03
C TYR A 424 12.89 5.85 36.10
N SER A 425 13.44 6.17 37.27
CA SER A 425 12.65 6.67 38.41
C SER A 425 12.37 8.17 38.33
N ASN A 426 13.17 8.91 37.57
CA ASN A 426 13.10 10.36 37.41
C ASN A 426 13.86 10.82 36.16
N ASP A 427 13.74 12.10 35.81
CA ASP A 427 14.36 12.70 34.63
C ASP A 427 15.89 12.60 34.62
N HIS A 428 16.53 12.68 35.79
CA HIS A 428 17.98 12.57 35.90
C HIS A 428 18.48 11.17 35.53
N ASP A 429 17.69 10.10 35.71
CA ASP A 429 18.09 8.76 35.26
C ASP A 429 18.14 8.69 33.73
N VAL A 430 17.22 9.37 33.02
CA VAL A 430 17.21 9.46 31.55
C VAL A 430 18.38 10.30 31.03
N ALA A 431 18.60 11.47 31.63
CA ALA A 431 19.68 12.38 31.23
C ALA A 431 21.08 11.78 31.39
N ASN A 432 21.27 10.85 32.33
CA ASN A 432 22.58 10.23 32.60
C ASN A 432 22.77 8.85 31.94
N ASP A 433 21.76 8.33 31.23
CA ASP A 433 21.89 7.08 30.49
C ASP A 433 22.71 7.29 29.22
N CYS A 434 23.99 6.94 29.25
CA CYS A 434 24.91 7.23 28.15
C CYS A 434 24.61 6.43 26.87
N GLU A 435 24.08 5.21 26.96
CA GLU A 435 23.66 4.44 25.77
C GLU A 435 22.46 5.14 25.11
N LEU A 436 21.49 5.57 25.93
CA LEU A 436 20.30 6.27 25.46
C LEU A 436 20.61 7.63 24.82
N GLN A 437 21.48 8.42 25.46
CA GLN A 437 21.92 9.72 24.91
C GLN A 437 22.67 9.55 23.59
N GLU A 438 23.55 8.56 23.50
CA GLU A 438 24.32 8.31 22.28
C GLU A 438 23.45 7.76 21.14
N TRP A 439 22.46 6.91 21.46
CA TRP A 439 21.45 6.46 20.50
C TRP A 439 20.74 7.63 19.85
N TRP A 440 20.21 8.55 20.65
CA TRP A 440 19.45 9.69 20.13
C TRP A 440 20.34 10.71 19.42
N ARG A 441 21.56 10.92 19.91
CA ARG A 441 22.57 11.72 19.22
C ARG A 441 22.88 11.16 17.84
N GLU A 442 23.10 9.85 17.69
CA GLU A 442 23.38 9.23 16.40
C GLU A 442 22.17 9.28 15.46
N VAL A 443 20.94 9.04 15.96
CA VAL A 443 19.70 9.21 15.17
C VAL A 443 19.62 10.61 14.58
N ARG A 444 19.87 11.65 15.39
CA ARG A 444 19.76 13.04 14.95
C ARG A 444 20.90 13.48 14.03
N HIS A 445 22.15 13.20 14.41
CA HIS A 445 23.32 13.80 13.78
C HIS A 445 23.94 12.96 12.65
N GLU A 446 23.68 11.66 12.61
CA GLU A 446 24.15 10.76 11.54
C GLU A 446 22.97 10.22 10.72
N GLY A 447 21.92 9.75 11.41
CA GLY A 447 20.74 9.14 10.79
C GLY A 447 19.88 10.13 10.00
N HIS A 448 19.61 11.28 10.60
CA HIS A 448 18.84 12.39 10.03
C HIS A 448 19.70 13.65 9.86
N VAL A 449 20.95 13.49 9.41
CA VAL A 449 21.96 14.55 9.32
C VAL A 449 21.46 15.84 8.65
N ASP A 450 20.67 15.72 7.58
CA ASP A 450 20.12 16.88 6.84
C ASP A 450 19.13 17.72 7.67
N MET A 451 18.55 17.13 8.71
CA MET A 451 17.59 17.76 9.63
C MET A 451 18.17 17.92 11.04
N SER A 452 19.47 17.65 11.24
CA SER A 452 20.12 17.62 12.56
C SER A 452 20.03 18.96 13.31
N GLU A 453 20.02 20.09 12.60
CA GLU A 453 19.92 21.43 13.18
C GLU A 453 18.48 21.93 13.35
N ALA A 454 17.47 21.11 13.02
CA ALA A 454 16.08 21.51 13.17
C ALA A 454 15.72 21.73 14.66
N PRO A 455 15.02 22.82 15.02
CA PRO A 455 14.82 23.21 16.42
C PRO A 455 13.77 22.36 17.14
N TRP A 456 13.05 21.50 16.41
CA TRP A 456 11.96 20.70 16.96
C TRP A 456 12.42 19.35 17.53
N TRP A 457 13.68 18.94 17.39
CA TRP A 457 14.15 17.68 17.97
C TRP A 457 13.93 17.66 19.50
N PRO A 458 13.24 16.64 20.05
CA PRO A 458 13.26 16.37 21.48
C PRO A 458 14.69 16.29 22.03
N SER A 459 14.91 16.75 23.25
CA SER A 459 16.25 16.76 23.85
C SER A 459 16.62 15.40 24.44
N LEU A 460 15.62 14.59 24.78
CA LEU A 460 15.78 13.30 25.47
C LEU A 460 16.48 13.45 26.83
N ASP A 461 16.16 14.52 27.57
CA ASP A 461 16.74 14.80 28.89
C ASP A 461 15.80 14.50 30.05
N CYS A 462 14.57 14.04 29.76
CA CYS A 462 13.54 13.76 30.75
C CYS A 462 12.68 12.56 30.35
N LEU A 463 11.92 12.03 31.32
CA LEU A 463 11.06 10.88 31.11
C LEU A 463 9.95 11.16 30.09
N ALA A 464 9.41 12.38 30.09
CA ALA A 464 8.38 12.79 29.15
C ALA A 464 8.87 12.77 27.69
N ASP A 465 10.11 13.16 27.43
CA ASP A 465 10.71 13.10 26.10
C ASP A 465 10.89 11.64 25.65
N LEU A 466 11.44 10.78 26.52
CA LEU A 466 11.62 9.36 26.25
C LEU A 466 10.28 8.67 25.93
N GLU A 467 9.26 8.94 26.75
CA GLU A 467 7.92 8.39 26.56
C GLU A 467 7.32 8.83 25.23
N GLU A 468 7.44 10.11 24.86
CA GLU A 468 6.90 10.64 23.61
C GLU A 468 7.64 10.07 22.40
N ILE A 469 8.97 10.04 22.41
CA ILE A 469 9.79 9.45 21.33
C ILE A 469 9.40 7.99 21.11
N CYS A 470 9.42 7.16 22.16
CA CYS A 470 9.06 5.75 22.04
C CYS A 470 7.60 5.56 21.60
N THR A 471 6.68 6.43 22.04
CA THR A 471 5.27 6.38 21.59
C THR A 471 5.15 6.67 20.09
N ILE A 472 5.81 7.72 19.58
CA ILE A 472 5.82 8.06 18.15
C ILE A 472 6.38 6.89 17.34
N VAL A 473 7.51 6.32 17.75
CA VAL A 473 8.15 5.20 17.05
C VAL A 473 7.24 3.99 16.97
N ILE A 474 6.66 3.57 18.11
CA ILE A 474 5.75 2.42 18.16
C ILE A 474 4.49 2.69 17.33
N TRP A 475 3.91 3.89 17.42
CA TRP A 475 2.76 4.32 16.63
C TRP A 475 3.03 4.21 15.12
N LEU A 476 4.16 4.76 14.65
CA LEU A 476 4.55 4.77 13.25
C LEU A 476 4.79 3.36 12.71
N ALA A 477 5.55 2.55 13.45
CA ALA A 477 5.89 1.19 13.07
C ALA A 477 4.68 0.24 13.03
N SER A 478 3.66 0.49 13.85
CA SER A 478 2.50 -0.39 14.00
C SER A 478 1.21 0.20 13.40
N ALA A 479 0.44 0.94 14.19
CA ALA A 479 -0.91 1.37 13.87
C ALA A 479 -0.97 2.35 12.69
N TYR A 480 -0.05 3.31 12.61
CA TYR A 480 0.00 4.24 11.48
C TYR A 480 0.31 3.51 10.17
N HIS A 481 1.36 2.66 10.16
CA HIS A 481 1.66 1.80 9.01
C HIS A 481 0.47 0.91 8.63
N ALA A 482 -0.22 0.32 9.61
CA ALA A 482 -1.40 -0.50 9.35
C ALA A 482 -2.54 0.28 8.71
N ALA A 483 -2.77 1.53 9.12
CA ALA A 483 -3.85 2.37 8.58
C ALA A 483 -3.67 2.65 7.08
N ILE A 484 -2.44 2.88 6.62
CA ILE A 484 -2.15 3.36 5.25
C ILE A 484 -1.48 2.32 4.33
N GLY A 485 -0.78 1.34 4.92
CA GLY A 485 0.06 0.37 4.23
C GLY A 485 -0.54 -1.04 4.13
N LEU A 486 -1.44 -1.43 5.04
CA LEU A 486 -2.03 -2.77 5.04
C LEU A 486 -3.39 -2.81 4.35
N ARG A 487 -3.77 -4.01 3.91
CA ARG A 487 -5.06 -4.26 3.24
C ARG A 487 -5.29 -3.31 2.07
N GLN A 488 -4.22 -2.94 1.36
CA GLN A 488 -4.30 -2.05 0.21
C GLN A 488 -5.28 -2.62 -0.82
N PHE A 489 -5.30 -3.95 -0.99
CA PHE A 489 -6.19 -4.65 -1.91
C PHE A 489 -7.69 -4.38 -1.67
N THR A 490 -8.12 -4.00 -0.45
CA THR A 490 -9.53 -3.63 -0.16
C THR A 490 -10.04 -2.56 -1.12
N TYR A 491 -9.23 -1.52 -1.38
CA TYR A 491 -9.60 -0.38 -2.23
C TYR A 491 -8.78 -0.31 -3.52
N LEU A 492 -7.49 -0.66 -3.48
CA LEU A 492 -6.56 -0.64 -4.62
C LEU A 492 -6.68 -1.90 -5.50
N GLY A 493 -7.35 -2.94 -5.02
CA GLY A 493 -7.63 -4.15 -5.81
C GLY A 493 -8.61 -3.90 -6.95
N PHE A 494 -9.38 -2.81 -6.93
CA PHE A 494 -10.24 -2.39 -8.03
C PHE A 494 -9.74 -1.06 -8.59
N VAL A 495 -8.96 -1.14 -9.66
CA VAL A 495 -8.22 -0.01 -10.25
C VAL A 495 -9.10 1.19 -10.62
N PRO A 496 -10.34 1.06 -11.13
CA PRO A 496 -11.21 2.20 -11.36
C PRO A 496 -11.51 3.03 -10.09
N ASN A 497 -11.56 2.40 -8.91
CA ASN A 497 -11.77 3.07 -7.62
C ASN A 497 -10.52 3.80 -7.13
N ARG A 498 -9.33 3.21 -7.30
CA ARG A 498 -8.05 3.81 -6.90
C ARG A 498 -7.00 3.69 -8.01
N PRO A 499 -7.12 4.47 -9.09
CA PRO A 499 -6.09 4.50 -10.12
C PRO A 499 -4.80 5.12 -9.56
N THR A 500 -3.68 4.69 -10.11
CA THR A 500 -2.33 5.15 -9.70
C THR A 500 -1.65 6.03 -10.74
N LEU A 501 -2.23 6.14 -11.95
CA LEU A 501 -1.78 7.04 -13.00
C LEU A 501 -2.92 7.41 -13.95
N THR A 502 -2.76 8.54 -14.62
CA THR A 502 -3.68 9.06 -15.65
C THR A 502 -2.90 9.36 -16.93
N CYS A 503 -3.52 9.11 -18.08
CA CYS A 503 -2.84 9.11 -19.38
C CYS A 503 -3.37 10.16 -20.36
N ARG A 504 -4.54 10.76 -20.12
CA ARG A 504 -5.21 11.64 -21.09
C ARG A 504 -5.50 13.03 -20.52
N PRO A 505 -5.59 14.06 -21.38
CA PRO A 505 -6.08 15.38 -20.99
C PRO A 505 -7.52 15.31 -20.47
N MET A 506 -7.88 16.26 -19.60
CA MET A 506 -9.25 16.39 -19.14
C MET A 506 -10.12 16.99 -20.26
N PRO A 507 -11.35 16.49 -20.46
CA PRO A 507 -12.33 17.15 -21.30
C PRO A 507 -12.88 18.42 -20.61
N GLU A 508 -13.71 19.16 -21.34
CA GLU A 508 -14.45 20.30 -20.79
C GLU A 508 -15.35 19.86 -19.62
N ALA A 509 -15.59 20.78 -18.68
CA ALA A 509 -16.47 20.51 -17.55
C ALA A 509 -17.90 20.26 -18.03
N GLY A 510 -18.53 19.19 -17.52
CA GLY A 510 -19.86 18.75 -17.92
C GLY A 510 -19.91 17.78 -19.11
N THR A 511 -18.78 17.47 -19.76
CA THR A 511 -18.74 16.49 -20.85
C THR A 511 -19.14 15.08 -20.35
N GLU A 512 -20.00 14.39 -21.10
CA GLU A 512 -20.30 12.96 -20.93
C GLU A 512 -19.11 12.11 -21.34
N VAL A 513 -18.85 11.02 -20.61
CA VAL A 513 -17.68 10.17 -20.78
C VAL A 513 -18.16 8.73 -20.93
N THR A 514 -17.69 8.04 -21.97
CA THR A 514 -17.97 6.61 -22.10
C THR A 514 -17.11 5.80 -21.13
N GLU A 515 -17.54 4.59 -20.79
CA GLU A 515 -16.75 3.64 -20.00
C GLU A 515 -15.36 3.41 -20.60
N SER A 516 -15.29 3.26 -21.93
CA SER A 516 -14.01 3.08 -22.62
C SER A 516 -13.12 4.32 -22.54
N ASP A 517 -13.69 5.53 -22.61
CA ASP A 517 -12.93 6.77 -22.47
C ASP A 517 -12.40 6.95 -21.04
N PHE A 518 -13.21 6.60 -20.04
CA PHE A 518 -12.79 6.60 -18.64
C PHE A 518 -11.61 5.64 -18.42
N LEU A 519 -11.75 4.38 -18.82
CA LEU A 519 -10.71 3.37 -18.67
C LEU A 519 -9.44 3.70 -19.45
N ALA A 520 -9.58 4.34 -20.60
CA ALA A 520 -8.44 4.80 -21.39
C ALA A 520 -7.76 6.08 -20.86
N SER A 521 -8.37 6.74 -19.88
CA SER A 521 -7.80 7.92 -19.21
C SER A 521 -7.07 7.58 -17.91
N ILE A 522 -7.37 6.43 -17.30
CA ILE A 522 -6.76 5.95 -16.05
C ILE A 522 -5.69 4.85 -16.29
N THR A 523 -5.22 4.22 -15.21
CA THR A 523 -4.14 3.21 -15.22
C THR A 523 -4.31 2.14 -16.31
N PRO A 524 -3.35 2.02 -17.25
CA PRO A 524 -3.31 0.97 -18.27
C PRO A 524 -3.15 -0.43 -17.67
N ARG A 525 -3.40 -1.46 -18.50
CA ARG A 525 -3.56 -2.84 -18.03
C ARG A 525 -2.31 -3.42 -17.40
N LYS A 526 -1.12 -3.16 -17.96
CA LYS A 526 0.15 -3.65 -17.41
C LYS A 526 0.35 -3.14 -16.00
N GLU A 527 0.25 -1.83 -15.83
CA GLU A 527 0.44 -1.15 -14.55
C GLU A 527 -0.64 -1.55 -13.54
N ALA A 528 -1.89 -1.64 -13.99
CA ALA A 528 -3.03 -2.08 -13.18
C ALA A 528 -2.83 -3.49 -12.63
N LEU A 529 -2.47 -4.46 -13.49
CA LEU A 529 -2.25 -5.85 -13.08
C LEU A 529 -1.06 -5.97 -12.13
N SER A 530 0.03 -5.25 -12.39
CA SER A 530 1.20 -5.22 -11.51
C SER A 530 0.89 -4.59 -10.15
N HIS A 531 0.12 -3.50 -10.14
CA HIS A 531 -0.30 -2.86 -8.91
C HIS A 531 -1.26 -3.74 -8.10
N MET A 532 -2.22 -4.41 -8.75
CA MET A 532 -3.12 -5.37 -8.09
C MET A 532 -2.35 -6.56 -7.50
N ALA A 533 -1.37 -7.10 -8.22
CA ALA A 533 -0.51 -8.18 -7.74
C ALA A 533 0.28 -7.78 -6.48
N MET A 534 0.87 -6.58 -6.47
CA MET A 534 1.54 -6.03 -5.30
C MET A 534 0.55 -5.81 -4.14
N ALA A 535 -0.62 -5.23 -4.42
CA ALA A 535 -1.63 -4.97 -3.40
C ALA A 535 -2.15 -6.27 -2.75
N VAL A 536 -2.29 -7.38 -3.49
CA VAL A 536 -2.65 -8.70 -2.92
C VAL A 536 -1.63 -9.16 -1.88
N GLN A 537 -0.35 -8.87 -2.09
CA GLN A 537 0.71 -9.20 -1.12
C GLN A 537 0.63 -8.36 0.15
N SER A 538 -0.12 -7.25 0.18
CA SER A 538 -0.39 -6.49 1.40
C SER A 538 -1.50 -7.10 2.29
N MET A 539 -2.12 -8.21 1.87
CA MET A 539 -3.10 -8.92 2.68
C MET A 539 -2.41 -9.76 3.77
N MET A 540 -2.80 -9.55 5.02
CA MET A 540 -2.19 -10.13 6.23
C MET A 540 -2.07 -11.67 6.22
N LEU A 541 -0.94 -12.18 6.73
CA LEU A 541 -0.57 -13.60 6.78
C LEU A 541 -0.92 -14.28 8.10
N LYS A 542 -1.08 -15.61 8.05
CA LYS A 542 -1.00 -16.48 9.22
C LYS A 542 0.43 -16.40 9.79
N GLY A 543 0.57 -16.06 11.07
CA GLY A 543 1.84 -16.15 11.81
C GLY A 543 2.54 -14.82 12.08
N GLU A 544 1.98 -13.68 11.65
CA GLU A 544 2.54 -12.35 11.95
C GLU A 544 2.39 -12.00 13.45
N VAL A 545 3.37 -11.27 13.98
CA VAL A 545 3.38 -10.84 15.39
C VAL A 545 2.70 -9.48 15.50
N ASN A 546 1.50 -9.45 16.07
CA ASN A 546 0.70 -8.24 16.17
C ASN A 546 1.11 -7.37 17.38
N LEU A 547 0.61 -6.14 17.39
CA LEU A 547 0.77 -5.17 18.45
C LEU A 547 0.40 -5.78 19.81
N GLY A 548 1.31 -5.66 20.77
CA GLY A 548 1.17 -6.25 22.10
C GLY A 548 1.52 -7.75 22.17
N GLN A 549 1.90 -8.38 21.06
CA GLN A 549 2.45 -9.74 21.03
C GLN A 549 3.97 -9.72 20.89
N ARG A 550 4.62 -10.81 21.31
CA ARG A 550 6.07 -11.01 21.21
C ARG A 550 6.37 -12.43 20.77
N GLN A 551 7.33 -12.63 19.87
CA GLN A 551 7.78 -13.97 19.48
C GLN A 551 8.70 -14.58 20.57
N ASP A 552 9.49 -13.73 21.21
CA ASP A 552 10.41 -14.02 22.31
C ASP A 552 9.70 -13.99 23.67
N ILE A 553 8.39 -14.26 23.72
CA ILE A 553 7.60 -14.13 24.96
C ILE A 553 8.17 -14.95 26.12
N GLU A 554 8.74 -16.12 25.80
CA GLU A 554 9.55 -16.91 26.72
C GLU A 554 10.98 -16.35 26.70
N GLY A 555 11.31 -15.48 27.66
CA GLY A 555 12.69 -15.05 27.90
C GLY A 555 13.08 -13.64 27.45
N TRP A 556 12.17 -12.85 26.85
CA TRP A 556 12.46 -11.44 26.53
C TRP A 556 12.81 -10.60 27.77
N THR A 557 12.26 -10.96 28.94
CA THR A 557 12.61 -10.36 30.23
C THR A 557 12.43 -11.35 31.37
N SER A 558 13.26 -11.23 32.41
CA SER A 558 13.06 -11.87 33.72
C SER A 558 12.37 -10.94 34.72
N ASP A 559 12.07 -9.71 34.33
CA ASP A 559 11.42 -8.70 35.17
C ASP A 559 9.91 -8.87 35.14
N GLU A 560 9.34 -9.30 36.27
CA GLU A 560 7.90 -9.54 36.42
C GLU A 560 7.08 -8.25 36.23
N HIS A 561 7.61 -7.07 36.59
CA HIS A 561 6.89 -5.81 36.45
C HIS A 561 6.73 -5.45 34.96
N ALA A 562 7.75 -5.68 34.16
CA ALA A 562 7.70 -5.49 32.72
C ALA A 562 6.73 -6.48 32.05
N ALA A 563 6.71 -7.74 32.49
CA ALA A 563 5.74 -8.73 32.03
C ALA A 563 4.29 -8.33 32.38
N MET A 564 4.05 -7.82 33.60
CA MET A 564 2.74 -7.32 34.02
C MET A 564 2.31 -6.07 33.24
N ALA A 565 3.24 -5.17 32.93
CA ALA A 565 2.97 -3.99 32.10
C ALA A 565 2.52 -4.39 30.68
N LEU A 566 3.15 -5.42 30.09
CA LEU A 566 2.74 -5.95 28.79
C LEU A 566 1.33 -6.56 28.85
N ALA A 567 1.01 -7.30 29.91
CA ALA A 567 -0.35 -7.85 30.10
C ALA A 567 -1.42 -6.74 30.23
N ARG A 568 -1.11 -5.62 30.90
CA ARG A 568 -1.98 -4.44 30.94
C ARG A 568 -2.15 -3.83 29.56
N PHE A 569 -1.08 -3.73 28.77
CA PHE A 569 -1.15 -3.24 27.40
C PHE A 569 -2.07 -4.11 26.53
N GLN A 570 -1.90 -5.43 26.57
CA GLN A 570 -2.76 -6.39 25.86
C GLN A 570 -4.23 -6.24 26.25
N SER A 571 -4.53 -6.04 27.53
CA SER A 571 -5.90 -5.81 28.01
C SER A 571 -6.49 -4.50 27.46
N ARG A 572 -5.68 -3.43 27.39
CA ARG A 572 -6.09 -2.16 26.77
C ARG A 572 -6.37 -2.34 25.27
N LEU A 573 -5.52 -3.07 24.55
CA LEU A 573 -5.71 -3.36 23.13
C LEU A 573 -7.00 -4.16 22.87
N GLN A 574 -7.34 -5.12 23.74
CA GLN A 574 -8.60 -5.84 23.63
C GLN A 574 -9.81 -4.91 23.82
N ALA A 575 -9.76 -4.00 24.80
CA ALA A 575 -10.81 -3.01 24.98
C ALA A 575 -10.99 -2.10 23.74
N VAL A 576 -9.88 -1.72 23.09
CA VAL A 576 -9.93 -0.98 21.81
C VAL A 576 -10.60 -1.82 20.72
N THR A 577 -10.25 -3.10 20.56
CA THR A 577 -10.95 -4.02 19.63
C THR A 577 -12.45 -3.99 19.86
N ASP A 578 -12.90 -4.21 21.10
CA ASP A 578 -14.32 -4.28 21.43
C ASP A 578 -15.05 -2.96 21.12
N ASN A 579 -14.37 -1.82 21.31
CA ASN A 579 -14.90 -0.50 20.97
C ASN A 579 -15.00 -0.29 19.44
N ILE A 580 -14.02 -0.75 18.67
CA ILE A 580 -14.05 -0.68 17.20
C ILE A 580 -15.19 -1.55 16.66
N GLU A 581 -15.35 -2.76 17.16
CA GLU A 581 -16.45 -3.65 16.77
C GLU A 581 -17.82 -3.01 17.04
N ARG A 582 -18.00 -2.41 18.22
CA ARG A 582 -19.24 -1.69 18.57
C ARG A 582 -19.52 -0.51 17.63
N ARG A 583 -18.49 0.28 17.29
CA ARG A 583 -18.62 1.41 16.36
C ARG A 583 -18.96 0.96 14.94
N ASN A 584 -18.40 -0.15 14.49
CA ASN A 584 -18.60 -0.66 13.14
C ASN A 584 -20.02 -1.17 12.88
N VAL A 585 -20.78 -1.50 13.93
CA VAL A 585 -22.20 -1.91 13.82
C VAL A 585 -23.17 -0.81 14.21
N ASP A 586 -22.69 0.37 14.59
CA ASP A 586 -23.55 1.51 14.95
C ASP A 586 -24.05 2.24 13.69
N PRO A 587 -25.36 2.21 13.39
CA PRO A 587 -25.92 2.85 12.20
C PRO A 587 -25.82 4.39 12.22
N ALA A 588 -25.52 5.00 13.37
CA ALA A 588 -25.25 6.43 13.46
C ALA A 588 -23.87 6.82 12.91
N LEU A 589 -22.93 5.87 12.78
CA LEU A 589 -21.55 6.09 12.36
C LEU A 589 -21.34 5.69 10.89
N ARG A 590 -21.96 6.46 9.99
CA ARG A 590 -22.05 6.17 8.54
C ARG A 590 -20.69 6.06 7.85
N ASN A 591 -19.67 6.79 8.31
CA ASN A 591 -18.34 6.79 7.67
C ASN A 591 -17.56 5.48 7.92
N ARG A 592 -17.98 4.64 8.88
CA ARG A 592 -17.35 3.35 9.19
C ARG A 592 -17.43 2.37 8.01
N ALA A 593 -18.62 2.22 7.41
CA ALA A 593 -18.86 1.26 6.33
C ALA A 593 -19.11 1.91 4.97
N GLY A 594 -19.80 3.06 4.95
CA GLY A 594 -20.17 3.74 3.71
C GLY A 594 -21.14 2.95 2.82
N PRO A 595 -21.41 3.47 1.61
CA PRO A 595 -22.30 2.81 0.65
C PRO A 595 -21.72 1.50 0.09
N VAL A 596 -20.40 1.26 0.21
CA VAL A 596 -19.77 -0.01 -0.17
C VAL A 596 -19.90 -1.11 0.89
N GLU A 597 -20.44 -0.78 2.07
CA GLU A 597 -20.67 -1.72 3.18
C GLU A 597 -19.40 -2.44 3.66
N VAL A 598 -18.26 -1.73 3.68
CA VAL A 598 -16.97 -2.27 4.14
C VAL A 598 -16.59 -1.66 5.49
N PRO A 599 -16.76 -2.38 6.62
CA PRO A 599 -16.45 -1.86 7.94
C PRO A 599 -14.97 -1.47 8.10
N TYR A 600 -14.73 -0.36 8.80
CA TYR A 600 -13.38 0.11 9.07
C TYR A 600 -12.70 -0.75 10.14
N THR A 601 -11.83 -1.66 9.70
CA THR A 601 -11.15 -2.65 10.57
C THR A 601 -9.63 -2.61 10.44
N ARG A 602 -9.09 -1.53 9.85
CA ARG A 602 -7.65 -1.35 9.61
C ARG A 602 -6.87 -1.15 10.92
N LEU A 603 -7.52 -0.54 11.91
CA LEU A 603 -6.96 -0.25 13.24
C LEU A 603 -7.47 -1.23 14.31
N THR A 604 -7.99 -2.40 13.93
CA THR A 604 -8.38 -3.42 14.91
C THR A 604 -7.13 -4.21 15.38
N PRO A 605 -6.71 -4.11 16.66
CA PRO A 605 -5.44 -4.68 17.13
C PRO A 605 -5.41 -6.20 17.14
N THR A 606 -6.51 -6.84 17.55
CA THR A 606 -6.60 -8.30 17.70
C THR A 606 -7.29 -8.96 16.50
N LYS A 607 -7.07 -10.27 16.38
CA LYS A 607 -7.47 -11.04 15.21
C LYS A 607 -8.99 -11.18 15.11
N LEU A 608 -9.56 -10.64 14.03
CA LEU A 608 -10.94 -10.91 13.65
C LEU A 608 -11.11 -12.37 13.16
N PRO A 609 -12.23 -13.06 13.46
CA PRO A 609 -12.54 -14.35 12.87
C PRO A 609 -12.84 -14.22 11.37
N GLY A 610 -12.24 -15.07 10.52
CA GLY A 610 -12.49 -15.10 9.08
C GLY A 610 -11.29 -15.54 8.21
N PRO A 611 -11.45 -15.62 6.88
CA PRO A 611 -10.38 -15.93 5.92
C PRO A 611 -9.36 -14.79 5.77
N ILE A 612 -9.71 -13.58 6.21
CA ILE A 612 -8.83 -12.41 6.29
C ILE A 612 -8.25 -12.40 7.71
N VAL A 613 -6.93 -12.59 7.83
CA VAL A 613 -6.26 -12.55 9.13
C VAL A 613 -6.23 -11.09 9.61
N GLY A 614 -7.04 -10.75 10.61
CA GLY A 614 -7.02 -9.42 11.24
C GLY A 614 -5.81 -9.21 12.18
N GLY A 615 -5.58 -7.96 12.58
CA GLY A 615 -4.51 -7.54 13.51
C GLY A 615 -3.65 -6.40 12.96
N ILE A 616 -3.05 -5.63 13.88
CA ILE A 616 -2.03 -4.60 13.58
C ILE A 616 -0.66 -5.23 13.83
N PRO A 617 0.24 -5.38 12.85
CA PRO A 617 1.63 -5.84 13.09
C PRO A 617 2.41 -4.94 14.05
N ASN A 618 3.41 -5.48 14.74
CA ASN A 618 4.33 -4.66 15.55
C ASN A 618 5.18 -3.71 14.70
N SER A 619 5.54 -4.12 13.48
CA SER A 619 6.49 -3.41 12.61
C SER A 619 6.00 -3.34 11.16
N PRO A 620 6.58 -2.45 10.33
CA PRO A 620 6.31 -2.40 8.90
C PRO A 620 6.86 -3.64 8.21
N ASP A 621 5.98 -4.61 7.95
CA ASP A 621 6.29 -5.77 7.13
C ASP A 621 5.54 -5.72 5.80
N ALA A 622 6.27 -5.94 4.72
CA ALA A 622 5.73 -6.38 3.46
C ALA A 622 6.44 -7.68 3.05
N GLN A 623 5.89 -8.80 3.53
CA GLN A 623 6.09 -10.19 3.05
C GLN A 623 7.42 -10.49 2.34
N ALA A 624 8.52 -10.58 3.09
CA ALA A 624 9.77 -11.20 2.62
C ALA A 624 9.65 -12.72 2.39
N ASP A 625 8.73 -13.39 3.10
CA ASP A 625 8.68 -14.87 3.17
C ASP A 625 7.87 -15.54 2.06
N ARG A 626 7.25 -14.79 1.15
CA ARG A 626 6.57 -15.38 -0.01
C ARG A 626 7.29 -15.00 -1.29
N ASN A 627 8.05 -15.96 -1.83
CA ASN A 627 8.28 -16.14 -3.26
C ASN A 627 6.95 -16.42 -4.00
N TYR A 628 5.91 -15.59 -3.84
CA TYR A 628 4.92 -15.51 -4.90
C TYR A 628 5.57 -14.71 -5.99
N ASP A 629 6.11 -15.46 -6.94
CA ASP A 629 6.49 -14.92 -8.21
C ASP A 629 5.33 -14.06 -8.72
N ILE A 630 5.49 -12.74 -8.73
CA ILE A 630 4.53 -11.81 -9.34
C ILE A 630 4.24 -12.31 -10.76
N VAL A 631 5.24 -12.93 -11.41
CA VAL A 631 5.11 -13.64 -12.68
C VAL A 631 4.19 -14.86 -12.58
N SER A 632 4.12 -15.65 -11.51
CA SER A 632 3.13 -16.74 -11.40
C SER A 632 1.67 -16.26 -11.29
N LEU A 633 1.43 -15.11 -10.63
CA LEU A 633 0.11 -14.47 -10.58
C LEU A 633 -0.25 -13.82 -11.93
N ILE A 634 0.75 -13.35 -12.67
CA ILE A 634 0.61 -12.61 -13.94
C ILE A 634 0.65 -13.54 -15.18
N ASP A 635 1.53 -14.53 -15.28
CA ASP A 635 1.64 -15.53 -16.37
C ASP A 635 0.38 -16.36 -16.51
N ALA A 636 -0.25 -16.72 -15.38
CA ALA A 636 -1.56 -17.37 -15.38
C ALA A 636 -2.67 -16.46 -15.94
N SER A 637 -2.44 -15.15 -16.01
CA SER A 637 -3.38 -14.14 -16.52
C SER A 637 -3.15 -13.84 -18.02
N ILE A 638 -1.88 -13.85 -18.48
CA ILE A 638 -1.50 -13.59 -19.89
C ILE A 638 -1.97 -14.70 -20.85
N LEU A 639 -1.82 -15.97 -20.47
CA LEU A 639 -2.15 -17.13 -21.33
C LEU A 639 -3.64 -17.23 -21.70
N CYS A 640 -4.55 -16.67 -20.90
CA CYS A 640 -5.99 -16.76 -21.12
C CYS A 640 -6.60 -15.53 -21.81
N LEU A 641 -6.07 -14.32 -21.64
CA LEU A 641 -6.55 -13.15 -22.41
C LEU A 641 -6.34 -13.35 -23.91
N HIS A 642 -5.24 -13.99 -24.30
CA HIS A 642 -5.05 -14.46 -25.68
C HIS A 642 -6.06 -15.55 -26.07
N HIS A 643 -6.40 -16.48 -25.17
CA HIS A 643 -7.29 -17.60 -25.46
C HIS A 643 -8.78 -17.20 -25.57
N ASP A 644 -9.25 -16.21 -24.80
CA ASP A 644 -10.62 -15.70 -24.84
C ASP A 644 -10.83 -14.69 -25.98
N THR A 645 -9.81 -13.90 -26.31
CA THR A 645 -9.82 -13.06 -27.52
C THR A 645 -9.86 -13.94 -28.78
N VAL A 646 -9.08 -15.04 -28.82
CA VAL A 646 -9.10 -16.00 -29.92
C VAL A 646 -10.43 -16.77 -29.97
N LYS A 647 -11.01 -17.18 -28.83
CA LYS A 647 -12.34 -17.84 -28.82
C LYS A 647 -13.46 -16.93 -29.31
N ARG A 648 -13.47 -15.64 -28.94
CA ARG A 648 -14.48 -14.69 -29.43
C ARG A 648 -14.32 -14.43 -30.94
N SER A 649 -13.10 -14.34 -31.45
CA SER A 649 -12.85 -14.22 -32.90
C SER A 649 -13.26 -15.48 -33.68
N TYR A 650 -13.15 -16.67 -33.09
CA TYR A 650 -13.57 -17.93 -33.71
C TYR A 650 -15.09 -18.16 -33.66
N LEU A 651 -15.80 -17.57 -32.69
CA LEU A 651 -17.25 -17.69 -32.56
C LEU A 651 -18.02 -16.67 -33.43
N VAL A 652 -17.40 -15.55 -33.80
CA VAL A 652 -17.97 -14.57 -34.76
C VAL A 652 -17.79 -14.99 -36.23
N HIS A 653 -16.94 -16.00 -36.50
CA HIS A 653 -16.68 -16.49 -37.87
C HIS A 653 -17.28 -17.86 -38.22
N ASN A 654 -18.19 -18.40 -37.40
CA ASN A 654 -18.89 -19.64 -37.71
C ASN A 654 -20.39 -19.55 -37.42
N GLU A 655 -21.11 -18.77 -38.25
CA GLU A 655 -22.51 -19.08 -38.55
C GLU A 655 -22.58 -19.89 -39.87
N PRO A 656 -23.27 -21.04 -39.92
CA PRO A 656 -23.37 -21.84 -41.14
C PRO A 656 -24.53 -21.34 -42.02
N GLY A 657 -24.20 -20.57 -43.06
CA GLY A 657 -25.15 -20.10 -44.09
C GLY A 657 -24.78 -20.56 -45.51
N ILE A 658 -25.34 -21.69 -45.92
CA ILE A 658 -25.84 -22.11 -47.26
C ILE A 658 -25.24 -21.47 -48.54
N HIS A 659 -24.51 -22.31 -49.29
CA HIS A 659 -24.35 -22.48 -50.76
C HIS A 659 -24.44 -21.35 -51.82
N ASN A 660 -23.35 -21.32 -52.64
CA ASN A 660 -23.21 -21.13 -54.11
C ASN A 660 -22.16 -20.03 -54.39
N GLY A 661 -21.09 -20.16 -55.18
CA GLY A 661 -20.81 -20.93 -56.39
C GLY A 661 -20.01 -19.99 -57.32
N THR A 662 -18.90 -20.48 -57.89
CA THR A 662 -18.17 -19.99 -59.09
C THR A 662 -17.30 -18.70 -59.07
N THR A 663 -15.98 -18.96 -59.11
CA THR A 663 -14.95 -18.54 -60.11
C THR A 663 -14.41 -17.09 -60.22
N SER A 664 -13.07 -17.02 -60.10
CA SER A 664 -12.10 -16.14 -60.80
C SER A 664 -11.98 -14.65 -60.43
N ILE A 665 -10.80 -14.22 -59.98
CA ILE A 665 -9.85 -13.40 -60.78
C ILE A 665 -8.50 -13.28 -60.04
N MET A 666 -7.43 -13.51 -60.79
CA MET A 666 -6.01 -13.44 -60.44
C MET A 666 -5.42 -12.11 -60.95
N HIS A 667 -4.29 -11.69 -60.36
CA HIS A 667 -3.35 -10.60 -60.76
C HIS A 667 -3.76 -9.16 -60.43
N GLN A 668 -2.91 -8.24 -59.93
CA GLN A 668 -1.47 -8.11 -59.61
C GLN A 668 -1.39 -6.96 -58.56
N ILE A 669 -0.47 -6.93 -57.60
CA ILE A 669 0.82 -6.21 -57.68
C ILE A 669 1.66 -6.58 -56.44
N LEU A 670 2.90 -7.02 -56.67
CA LEU A 670 4.04 -7.00 -55.74
C LEU A 670 5.25 -6.47 -56.53
N PRO A 671 6.18 -5.77 -55.85
CA PRO A 671 7.55 -6.30 -55.70
C PRO A 671 8.00 -6.25 -54.23
N SER A 672 8.39 -7.38 -53.60
CA SER A 672 9.77 -7.93 -53.41
C SER A 672 10.65 -7.08 -52.47
N ASN A 673 11.18 -7.54 -51.32
CA ASN A 673 12.00 -8.74 -51.01
C ASN A 673 11.72 -9.22 -49.56
N VAL A 674 11.44 -10.49 -49.23
CA VAL A 674 12.23 -11.75 -49.23
C VAL A 674 13.44 -11.76 -48.29
N MET A 675 13.23 -12.33 -47.09
CA MET A 675 14.11 -13.34 -46.44
C MET A 675 13.39 -13.90 -45.21
N ASN A 676 12.53 -14.91 -45.40
CA ASN A 676 12.07 -15.79 -44.30
C ASN A 676 11.40 -17.05 -44.85
N HIS A 677 12.19 -18.04 -45.23
CA HIS A 677 11.68 -19.41 -45.49
C HIS A 677 12.44 -20.52 -44.76
N CYS A 678 13.43 -20.20 -43.92
CA CYS A 678 14.08 -21.18 -43.05
C CYS A 678 13.54 -21.22 -41.61
N PHE A 679 12.79 -20.21 -41.15
CA PHE A 679 12.33 -20.13 -39.75
C PHE A 679 11.04 -20.91 -39.45
N VAL A 680 10.12 -21.00 -40.42
CA VAL A 680 8.81 -21.67 -40.20
C VAL A 680 8.96 -23.20 -40.22
N SER A 681 9.97 -23.74 -40.90
CA SER A 681 10.23 -25.19 -40.95
C SER A 681 10.92 -25.73 -39.69
N SER A 682 11.72 -24.91 -38.99
CA SER A 682 12.38 -25.32 -37.75
C SER A 682 11.45 -25.22 -36.53
N LEU A 683 10.55 -24.23 -36.51
CA LEU A 683 9.59 -24.03 -35.41
C LEU A 683 8.53 -25.16 -35.35
N VAL A 684 8.10 -25.67 -36.50
CA VAL A 684 7.14 -26.80 -36.57
C VAL A 684 7.82 -28.13 -36.21
N ARG A 685 9.08 -28.34 -36.61
CA ARG A 685 9.85 -29.53 -36.20
C ARG A 685 10.16 -29.54 -34.70
N ASN A 686 10.53 -28.40 -34.11
CA ASN A 686 10.83 -28.31 -32.68
C ASN A 686 9.58 -28.50 -31.79
N LYS A 687 8.38 -28.08 -32.24
CA LYS A 687 7.13 -28.32 -31.50
C LYS A 687 6.70 -29.80 -31.52
N ALA A 688 6.87 -30.50 -32.64
CA ALA A 688 6.56 -31.93 -32.73
C ALA A 688 7.51 -32.78 -31.87
N ASP A 689 8.79 -32.42 -31.82
CA ASP A 689 9.79 -33.13 -31.03
C ASP A 689 9.60 -32.91 -29.52
N MET A 690 9.12 -31.72 -29.11
CA MET A 690 8.79 -31.41 -27.72
C MET A 690 7.52 -32.10 -27.25
N LEU A 691 6.48 -32.21 -28.09
CA LEU A 691 5.26 -32.97 -27.77
C LEU A 691 5.53 -34.47 -27.65
N THR A 692 6.41 -35.02 -28.49
CA THR A 692 6.82 -36.42 -28.42
C THR A 692 7.59 -36.71 -27.13
N LYS A 693 8.49 -35.81 -26.71
CA LYS A 693 9.22 -35.91 -25.44
C LYS A 693 8.32 -35.76 -24.21
N VAL A 694 7.29 -34.93 -24.27
CA VAL A 694 6.29 -34.78 -23.18
C VAL A 694 5.43 -36.04 -23.06
N LEU A 695 5.02 -36.65 -24.18
CA LEU A 695 4.29 -37.92 -24.20
C LEU A 695 5.14 -39.11 -23.72
N GLU A 696 6.43 -39.15 -24.08
CA GLU A 696 7.37 -40.14 -23.55
C GLU A 696 7.62 -39.97 -22.04
N CYS A 697 7.70 -38.73 -21.55
CA CYS A 697 7.79 -38.43 -20.12
C CYS A 697 6.51 -38.84 -19.36
N GLN A 698 5.32 -38.59 -19.93
CA GLN A 698 4.06 -39.03 -19.31
C GLN A 698 3.91 -40.56 -19.29
N GLN A 699 4.33 -41.27 -20.35
CA GLN A 699 4.37 -42.73 -20.34
C GLN A 699 5.40 -43.30 -19.34
N ARG A 700 6.57 -42.66 -19.20
CA ARG A 700 7.58 -43.06 -18.20
C ARG A 700 7.11 -42.81 -16.76
N MET A 701 6.37 -41.73 -16.51
CA MET A 701 5.78 -41.43 -15.20
C MET A 701 4.68 -42.44 -14.83
N GLY A 702 3.82 -42.84 -15.77
CA GLY A 702 2.81 -43.89 -15.54
C GLY A 702 3.41 -45.26 -15.23
N VAL A 703 4.55 -45.61 -15.84
CA VAL A 703 5.28 -46.86 -15.53
C VAL A 703 5.98 -46.80 -14.16
N LEU A 704 6.43 -45.62 -13.73
CA LEU A 704 7.01 -45.39 -12.39
C LEU A 704 5.95 -45.51 -11.29
N GLU A 705 4.76 -44.95 -11.48
CA GLU A 705 3.63 -45.05 -10.54
C GLU A 705 3.14 -46.50 -10.38
N ALA A 706 3.08 -47.26 -11.49
CA ALA A 706 2.72 -48.68 -11.46
C ALA A 706 3.79 -49.54 -10.74
N ARG A 707 5.08 -49.22 -10.88
CA ARG A 707 6.18 -49.90 -10.17
C ARG A 707 6.22 -49.55 -8.68
N TYR A 708 5.89 -48.32 -8.30
CA TYR A 708 5.83 -47.88 -6.90
C TYR A 708 4.68 -48.55 -6.14
N THR A 709 3.51 -48.64 -6.79
CA THR A 709 2.32 -49.30 -6.23
C THR A 709 2.50 -50.83 -6.09
N ARG A 710 3.29 -51.46 -6.97
CA ARG A 710 3.65 -52.89 -6.88
C ARG A 710 4.71 -53.18 -5.81
N ARG A 711 5.60 -52.23 -5.50
CA ARG A 711 6.58 -52.34 -4.39
C ARG A 711 5.91 -52.17 -3.02
N LEU A 712 4.97 -51.25 -2.88
CA LEU A 712 4.23 -51.04 -1.62
C LEU A 712 3.32 -52.24 -1.26
N ARG A 713 2.73 -52.93 -2.24
CA ARG A 713 1.94 -54.16 -1.99
C ARG A 713 2.78 -55.39 -1.60
N LYS A 714 4.10 -55.41 -1.88
CA LYS A 714 5.02 -56.48 -1.44
C LYS A 714 5.65 -56.22 -0.06
N LEU A 715 5.49 -55.02 0.49
CA LEU A 715 6.05 -54.61 1.79
C LEU A 715 5.06 -54.77 2.98
N VAL A 716 3.81 -55.20 2.73
CA VAL A 716 2.76 -55.35 3.76
C VAL A 716 2.35 -56.82 3.97
N VAL A 717 3.20 -57.77 3.61
CA VAL A 717 3.01 -59.18 3.96
C VAL A 717 4.32 -59.72 4.54
N VAL A 718 4.40 -59.77 5.87
CA VAL A 718 5.03 -60.79 6.74
C VAL A 718 5.28 -60.17 8.13
N GLN A 719 4.75 -60.86 9.16
CA GLN A 719 4.96 -60.72 10.63
C GLN A 719 4.22 -59.56 11.35
N LEU A 720 3.35 -59.75 12.35
CA LEU A 720 3.11 -60.84 13.32
C LEU A 720 1.65 -60.85 13.84
N THR A 721 1.17 -62.03 14.22
CA THR A 721 -0.06 -62.34 14.97
C THR A 721 0.28 -62.62 16.47
N PRO A 722 -0.66 -62.95 17.40
CA PRO A 722 -1.34 -62.06 18.36
C PRO A 722 -1.09 -62.43 19.86
N ILE A 723 -1.70 -61.73 20.82
CA ILE A 723 -2.29 -62.31 22.06
C ILE A 723 -3.53 -61.47 22.48
N LEU A 724 -4.60 -62.19 22.80
CA LEU A 724 -6.00 -61.88 23.19
C LEU A 724 -6.15 -60.80 24.30
N VAL A 725 -7.12 -59.83 24.31
CA VAL A 725 -8.62 -59.85 24.37
C VAL A 725 -9.15 -60.38 25.73
N PRO A 726 -10.28 -59.92 26.35
CA PRO A 726 -11.41 -59.04 25.92
C PRO A 726 -11.80 -57.90 26.89
N GLY A 727 -12.52 -56.85 26.47
CA GLY A 727 -14.00 -56.78 26.46
C GLY A 727 -14.46 -55.64 27.40
N THR A 728 -15.51 -54.85 27.17
CA THR A 728 -16.70 -54.92 26.33
C THR A 728 -17.31 -53.50 26.20
N LYS A 729 -17.86 -53.19 25.02
CA LYS A 729 -19.18 -52.58 24.71
C LYS A 729 -19.90 -51.80 25.83
N ASP A 730 -20.65 -50.73 25.61
CA ASP A 730 -21.19 -49.98 24.46
C ASP A 730 -21.84 -48.72 25.11
N ILE A 731 -22.36 -47.80 24.28
CA ILE A 731 -23.59 -46.98 24.48
C ILE A 731 -23.36 -45.53 24.01
N GLY A 732 -24.01 -45.19 22.90
CA GLY A 732 -24.90 -44.02 22.89
C GLY A 732 -26.36 -44.51 22.83
N PRO A 733 -27.38 -43.66 22.69
CA PRO A 733 -27.53 -42.25 23.07
C PRO A 733 -28.86 -41.95 23.83
N LYS A 734 -29.00 -40.70 24.32
CA LYS A 734 -30.25 -39.93 24.58
C LYS A 734 -31.26 -40.35 25.69
N MET A 735 -31.71 -39.28 26.36
CA MET A 735 -33.04 -38.96 26.95
C MET A 735 -33.29 -39.15 28.46
N GLN A 736 -33.74 -38.01 29.03
CA GLN A 736 -34.71 -37.77 30.10
C GLN A 736 -34.42 -38.18 31.55
N GLY A 737 -34.44 -37.15 32.42
CA GLY A 737 -35.31 -37.14 33.59
C GLY A 737 -34.65 -37.38 34.95
N GLY A 738 -34.95 -36.49 35.90
CA GLY A 738 -35.08 -36.89 37.30
C GLY A 738 -33.98 -36.47 38.27
N ARG A 739 -34.22 -35.32 38.91
CA ARG A 739 -34.07 -35.05 40.36
C ARG A 739 -33.04 -35.84 41.19
N SER A 740 -32.24 -35.01 41.88
CA SER A 740 -32.03 -34.96 43.34
C SER A 740 -30.74 -35.52 43.96
N GLN A 741 -30.12 -34.59 44.69
CA GLN A 741 -29.45 -34.71 45.99
C GLN A 741 -28.05 -35.37 46.10
N SER A 742 -27.11 -34.48 46.47
CA SER A 742 -26.17 -34.62 47.61
C SER A 742 -25.06 -35.67 47.43
N VAL A 743 -23.78 -35.52 47.78
CA VAL A 743 -23.06 -34.82 48.85
C VAL A 743 -21.58 -34.71 48.39
N ARG A 744 -20.87 -33.68 48.87
CA ARG A 744 -19.40 -33.52 49.11
C ARG A 744 -18.46 -34.62 48.56
N SER A 745 -17.33 -34.29 47.95
CA SER A 745 -16.25 -33.42 48.46
C SER A 745 -15.38 -32.87 47.36
#